data_AF-A0A4R5YLY7-F1
#
_entry.id   AF-A0A4R5YLY7-F1
#
_cell.length_a   1.000
_cell.length_b   1.000
_cell.length_c   1.000
_cell.angle_alpha   90.00
_cell.angle_beta   90.00
_cell.angle_gamma   90.00
#
_symmetry.space_group_name_H-M   'P 1'
#
loop_
_entity.id
_entity.type
_entity.pdbx_description
1 polymer ?
#
loop_
_entity_poly.entity_id
_entity_poly.type
_entity_poly.pdbx_seq_one_letter_code
_entity_poly.pdbx_strand_id
1 'polypeptide(L)'
;MTAAAVALSLVAVGSVVTATGAAAATRVTDSFSRTVAAGWGTSTSGAAWTTSSSRVTSVRNGAAAVLQSPGTATVQSIRSLSATDSVLSATLWPEKATTAGNGSTISLALRSDGKYSYQARVGFGRSGVNLWISRFDGSSSREVVLRSLKPIKSLPAGTRVRAEFSLTGTSPVQIRARIWADGSTKPAWQASFDDTSAQRIARAGYPAISTYLSASSPSNTVRIDDVDISDAASPTPTPTPPPAPPAGNGSVGSATVGSTAYPVPARAIFVAPRGTKTGSGTVNDPYGSAAYAVSRAPSGSTIVLRGGTYREYVYVGFNKALTIQAYPGEAVWFDGSSPVTGWVRSGNTWVKTGWTHRFDHSVSFTAGRDDTSRFVDGTNPLAGYPDQVWINDQALKQVGSAGAVTAGTFFVDEGGRRLVIGSDPSGKRVEASTLARAFKVQGKHTTLRGFGVERYATTVSMMGAVTAEVDDISLENMVVRDNATIGVYAWNDVKNFRRLTVTGNGLMGLGVNKAADVSLTDSVIARNNAQRFKPAPAAGGVKITEADGVRVDGNIVSDNNGSGVWFDVNSRDIRVTGNTVSGNTTTGVQIELSENAIIADNHLSRNVLGAKIMNSGEVDIWNNTIDASTRALSFAQDERRQPASGLKSIVPWLLDDVTVRNNVISYGTDSSTCPILAQDSERRLIGAGLGVAMDSNVYYRRDSATPANLACWANGANGTKSVKTLPELTAFTGNDRNSALWTGTPILSSSLTVRSDVLASPRAALAGLPSDVAASIGVAAGTKRPGAFSPVLGR
;
A
#
# COMPACT_ATOMS: atom_id res chain seq x y z
N MET A 1 -7.42 -75.45 14.79
CA MET A 1 -8.19 -74.69 13.79
C MET A 1 -8.59 -73.36 14.41
N THR A 2 -8.75 -72.34 13.56
CA THR A 2 -9.28 -70.98 13.80
C THR A 2 -8.44 -70.00 14.64
N ALA A 3 -7.53 -69.36 13.90
CA ALA A 3 -7.16 -67.94 13.86
C ALA A 3 -7.66 -66.99 14.97
N ALA A 4 -6.69 -66.34 15.63
CA ALA A 4 -6.87 -65.09 16.37
C ALA A 4 -5.92 -64.04 15.78
N ALA A 5 -6.49 -62.92 15.34
CA ALA A 5 -5.77 -61.75 14.86
C ALA A 5 -5.24 -60.93 16.04
N VAL A 6 -3.95 -60.58 16.02
CA VAL A 6 -3.35 -59.56 16.89
C VAL A 6 -2.47 -58.66 16.02
N ALA A 7 -2.80 -57.37 16.06
CA ALA A 7 -2.05 -56.29 15.44
C ALA A 7 -0.71 -56.09 16.16
N LEU A 8 0.36 -55.89 15.39
CA LEU A 8 1.64 -55.40 15.89
C LEU A 8 2.07 -54.16 15.10
N SER A 9 2.12 -53.04 15.80
CA SER A 9 2.65 -51.75 15.38
C SER A 9 4.18 -51.82 15.26
N LEU A 10 4.71 -51.50 14.07
CA LEU A 10 6.15 -51.37 13.85
C LEU A 10 6.60 -49.90 13.82
N VAL A 11 7.61 -49.63 14.62
CA VAL A 11 8.42 -48.40 14.70
C VAL A 11 9.18 -48.20 13.38
N ALA A 12 9.07 -47.00 12.78
CA ALA A 12 9.94 -46.58 11.68
C ALA A 12 10.88 -45.47 12.16
N VAL A 13 12.18 -45.80 12.15
CA VAL A 13 13.30 -44.91 12.47
C VAL A 13 13.45 -43.89 11.34
N GLY A 14 13.33 -42.60 11.66
CA GLY A 14 13.50 -41.51 10.71
C GLY A 14 14.94 -41.41 10.23
N SER A 15 15.16 -41.66 8.94
CA SER A 15 16.44 -41.44 8.27
C SER A 15 16.63 -39.95 8.01
N VAL A 16 17.77 -39.40 8.46
CA VAL A 16 18.20 -38.04 8.13
C VAL A 16 18.53 -37.98 6.64
N VAL A 17 17.67 -37.33 5.85
CA VAL A 17 17.99 -36.99 4.46
C VAL A 17 18.90 -35.78 4.47
N THR A 18 20.18 -36.00 4.19
CA THR A 18 21.13 -34.94 3.83
C THR A 18 20.65 -34.26 2.55
N ALA A 19 20.43 -32.95 2.60
CA ALA A 19 20.13 -32.13 1.43
C ALA A 19 21.27 -32.24 0.40
N THR A 20 20.97 -32.86 -0.74
CA THR A 20 21.87 -32.90 -1.90
C THR A 20 22.00 -31.49 -2.50
N GLY A 21 23.23 -31.12 -2.87
CA GLY A 21 23.63 -29.76 -3.25
C GLY A 21 22.80 -29.09 -4.34
N ALA A 22 22.69 -27.77 -4.25
CA ALA A 22 22.09 -26.90 -5.26
C ALA A 22 22.77 -27.13 -6.63
N ALA A 23 21.98 -27.50 -7.64
CA ALA A 23 22.44 -27.53 -9.03
C ALA A 23 22.87 -26.11 -9.44
N ALA A 24 24.00 -26.00 -10.15
CA ALA A 24 24.52 -24.72 -10.62
C ALA A 24 23.50 -24.02 -11.53
N ALA A 25 23.31 -22.71 -11.33
CA ALA A 25 22.42 -21.87 -12.14
C ALA A 25 22.80 -21.94 -13.63
N THR A 26 21.82 -22.17 -14.51
CA THR A 26 22.10 -22.35 -15.95
C THR A 26 21.97 -21.01 -16.67
N ARG A 27 23.10 -20.35 -16.95
CA ARG A 27 23.14 -19.05 -17.65
C ARG A 27 23.72 -19.19 -19.06
N VAL A 28 23.01 -18.65 -20.06
CA VAL A 28 23.47 -18.60 -21.46
C VAL A 28 23.62 -17.15 -21.88
N THR A 29 24.84 -16.75 -22.22
CA THR A 29 25.15 -15.44 -22.82
C THR A 29 25.64 -15.58 -24.25
N ASP A 30 25.29 -14.60 -25.08
CA ASP A 30 25.80 -14.44 -26.43
C ASP A 30 26.00 -12.95 -26.78
N SER A 31 27.26 -12.55 -26.92
CA SER A 31 27.67 -11.21 -27.32
C SER A 31 27.88 -11.06 -28.82
N PHE A 32 27.63 -12.14 -29.60
CA PHE A 32 27.72 -12.16 -31.07
C PHE A 32 29.01 -11.56 -31.67
N SER A 33 30.13 -11.61 -30.94
CA SER A 33 31.43 -11.08 -31.38
C SER A 33 32.09 -11.92 -32.48
N ARG A 34 31.59 -13.13 -32.71
CA ARG A 34 32.04 -14.05 -33.77
C ARG A 34 31.53 -13.66 -35.15
N THR A 35 32.09 -14.27 -36.20
CA THR A 35 31.54 -14.22 -37.56
C THR A 35 31.05 -15.61 -37.98
N VAL A 36 29.80 -15.71 -38.43
CA VAL A 36 29.17 -16.95 -38.90
C VAL A 36 28.39 -16.64 -40.18
N ALA A 37 28.75 -17.30 -41.28
CA ALA A 37 28.18 -17.01 -42.60
C ALA A 37 26.72 -17.49 -42.77
N ALA A 38 26.32 -18.56 -42.06
CA ALA A 38 24.97 -19.12 -42.11
C ALA A 38 24.56 -19.66 -40.72
N GLY A 39 23.39 -19.23 -40.24
CA GLY A 39 22.95 -19.49 -38.87
C GLY A 39 23.57 -18.56 -37.83
N TRP A 40 23.27 -18.81 -36.55
CA TRP A 40 23.93 -18.11 -35.43
C TRP A 40 25.09 -18.91 -34.84
N GLY A 41 25.17 -20.23 -35.04
CA GLY A 41 26.24 -21.06 -34.49
C GLY A 41 26.15 -21.20 -32.96
N THR A 42 27.29 -21.30 -32.28
CA THR A 42 27.37 -21.48 -30.82
C THR A 42 27.50 -20.14 -30.09
N SER A 43 26.74 -19.97 -29.01
CA SER A 43 26.79 -18.77 -28.15
C SER A 43 28.15 -18.59 -27.47
N THR A 44 28.43 -17.38 -26.96
CA THR A 44 29.64 -17.09 -26.17
C THR A 44 29.81 -18.04 -24.97
N SER A 45 28.69 -18.47 -24.38
CA SER A 45 28.63 -19.42 -23.25
C SER A 45 28.62 -20.90 -23.66
N GLY A 46 28.71 -21.22 -24.95
CA GLY A 46 28.84 -22.60 -25.44
C GLY A 46 27.54 -23.31 -25.82
N ALA A 47 26.37 -22.64 -25.73
CA ALA A 47 25.09 -23.22 -26.12
C ALA A 47 24.83 -23.07 -27.63
N ALA A 48 24.40 -24.14 -28.30
CA ALA A 48 24.16 -24.11 -29.75
C ALA A 48 22.80 -23.47 -30.10
N TRP A 49 22.80 -22.49 -31.01
CA TRP A 49 21.57 -21.96 -31.60
C TRP A 49 21.04 -22.88 -32.69
N THR A 50 19.78 -23.28 -32.56
CA THR A 50 19.01 -23.96 -33.61
C THR A 50 18.22 -22.94 -34.42
N THR A 51 18.52 -22.85 -35.73
CA THR A 51 17.90 -21.90 -36.67
C THR A 51 16.81 -22.55 -37.52
N SER A 52 15.67 -21.89 -37.67
CA SER A 52 14.63 -22.33 -38.61
C SER A 52 14.99 -22.07 -40.08
N SER A 53 15.95 -21.18 -40.35
CA SER A 53 16.45 -20.88 -41.70
C SER A 53 17.87 -20.30 -41.64
N SER A 54 18.87 -21.15 -41.88
CA SER A 54 20.29 -20.75 -41.87
C SER A 54 20.67 -19.80 -43.02
N ARG A 55 19.92 -19.81 -44.13
CA ARG A 55 20.21 -19.00 -45.32
C ARG A 55 19.99 -17.50 -45.12
N VAL A 56 19.12 -17.13 -44.18
CA VAL A 56 18.76 -15.73 -43.89
C VAL A 56 19.28 -15.25 -42.54
N THR A 57 20.04 -16.10 -41.84
CA THR A 57 20.62 -15.80 -40.53
C THR A 57 22.13 -15.87 -40.59
N SER A 58 22.80 -14.94 -39.92
CA SER A 58 24.27 -14.88 -39.85
C SER A 58 24.70 -14.12 -38.61
N VAL A 59 25.98 -14.17 -38.25
CA VAL A 59 26.59 -13.27 -37.27
C VAL A 59 27.70 -12.50 -37.98
N ARG A 60 27.63 -11.17 -37.98
CA ARG A 60 28.60 -10.30 -38.65
C ARG A 60 28.58 -8.91 -38.06
N ASN A 61 29.73 -8.24 -38.05
CA ASN A 61 29.89 -6.88 -37.52
C ASN A 61 29.45 -6.77 -36.05
N GLY A 62 29.78 -7.78 -35.24
CA GLY A 62 29.53 -7.79 -33.80
C GLY A 62 28.06 -7.95 -33.39
N ALA A 63 27.18 -8.43 -34.27
CA ALA A 63 25.78 -8.70 -33.93
C ALA A 63 25.22 -9.82 -34.82
N ALA A 64 24.21 -10.53 -34.31
CA ALA A 64 23.38 -11.40 -35.14
C ALA A 64 22.59 -10.56 -36.16
N ALA A 65 22.41 -11.12 -37.36
CA ALA A 65 21.62 -10.53 -38.43
C ALA A 65 20.58 -11.54 -38.92
N VAL A 66 19.35 -11.06 -39.11
CA VAL A 66 18.27 -11.81 -39.75
C VAL A 66 17.74 -10.99 -40.92
N LEU A 67 17.96 -11.47 -42.14
CA LEU A 67 17.38 -10.89 -43.34
C LEU A 67 15.89 -11.26 -43.41
N GLN A 68 15.02 -10.26 -43.46
CA GLN A 68 13.58 -10.46 -43.47
C GLN A 68 13.00 -10.10 -44.84
N SER A 69 12.22 -11.01 -45.41
CA SER A 69 11.35 -10.76 -46.56
C SER A 69 9.92 -10.46 -46.09
N PRO A 70 9.13 -9.68 -46.84
CA PRO A 70 7.76 -9.35 -46.44
C PRO A 70 6.93 -10.59 -46.12
N GLY A 71 6.26 -10.61 -44.97
CA GLY A 71 5.37 -11.70 -44.55
C GLY A 71 6.09 -12.95 -44.01
N THR A 72 7.42 -12.92 -43.88
CA THR A 72 8.19 -14.08 -43.41
C THR A 72 8.54 -14.00 -41.93
N ALA A 73 8.68 -15.17 -41.30
CA ALA A 73 9.15 -15.32 -39.94
C ALA A 73 10.36 -16.25 -39.85
N THR A 74 11.20 -16.06 -38.83
CA THR A 74 12.36 -16.92 -38.55
C THR A 74 12.55 -17.05 -37.05
N VAL A 75 12.89 -18.25 -36.57
CA VAL A 75 13.04 -18.58 -35.15
C VAL A 75 14.44 -19.11 -34.87
N GLN A 76 15.03 -18.63 -33.79
CA GLN A 76 16.32 -19.08 -33.24
C GLN A 76 16.09 -19.58 -31.81
N SER A 77 16.55 -20.79 -31.49
CA SER A 77 16.27 -21.41 -30.18
C SER A 77 17.50 -22.02 -29.54
N ILE A 78 17.60 -21.94 -28.21
CA ILE A 78 18.60 -22.68 -27.41
C ILE A 78 17.89 -23.88 -26.78
N ARG A 79 17.86 -25.00 -27.50
CA ARG A 79 17.11 -26.20 -27.09
C ARG A 79 17.80 -27.02 -26.01
N SER A 80 19.07 -26.74 -25.74
CA SER A 80 19.81 -27.35 -24.62
C SER A 80 19.35 -26.82 -23.26
N LEU A 81 18.62 -25.70 -23.23
CA LEU A 81 18.02 -25.16 -22.02
C LEU A 81 16.51 -25.47 -22.01
N SER A 82 15.99 -25.95 -20.88
CA SER A 82 14.56 -26.05 -20.64
C SER A 82 14.27 -25.65 -19.20
N ALA A 83 13.48 -24.61 -19.02
CA ALA A 83 13.21 -24.03 -17.71
C ALA A 83 11.76 -23.57 -17.60
N THR A 84 11.23 -23.60 -16.37
CA THR A 84 10.00 -22.90 -16.04
C THR A 84 10.28 -21.42 -15.80
N ASP A 85 11.30 -21.10 -15.01
CA ASP A 85 11.53 -19.73 -14.58
C ASP A 85 12.80 -19.18 -15.23
N SER A 86 12.67 -18.09 -15.98
CA SER A 86 13.79 -17.55 -16.76
C SER A 86 13.59 -16.08 -17.07
N VAL A 87 14.70 -15.37 -17.16
CA VAL A 87 14.78 -14.04 -17.75
C VAL A 87 15.57 -14.14 -19.05
N LEU A 88 15.02 -13.58 -20.13
CA LEU A 88 15.68 -13.41 -21.42
C LEU A 88 15.77 -11.92 -21.73
N SER A 89 16.97 -11.43 -21.98
CA SER A 89 17.23 -10.06 -22.43
C SER A 89 18.04 -10.02 -23.73
N ALA A 90 17.86 -8.94 -24.49
CA ALA A 90 18.62 -8.69 -25.72
C ALA A 90 18.60 -7.20 -26.10
N THR A 91 19.64 -6.77 -26.80
CA THR A 91 19.68 -5.51 -27.54
C THR A 91 19.19 -5.72 -28.97
N LEU A 92 18.25 -4.90 -29.44
CA LEU A 92 17.45 -5.13 -30.64
C LEU A 92 17.37 -3.88 -31.51
N TRP A 93 17.51 -4.01 -32.84
CA TRP A 93 17.21 -2.91 -33.78
C TRP A 93 17.04 -3.38 -35.23
N PRO A 94 16.21 -2.71 -36.04
CA PRO A 94 16.24 -2.86 -37.49
C PRO A 94 17.36 -2.01 -38.12
N GLU A 95 17.96 -2.47 -39.22
CA GLU A 95 18.97 -1.68 -39.98
C GLU A 95 18.33 -0.48 -40.69
N LYS A 96 17.08 -0.63 -41.16
CA LYS A 96 16.31 0.45 -41.80
C LYS A 96 15.11 0.81 -40.95
N ALA A 97 14.82 2.11 -40.86
CA ALA A 97 13.59 2.58 -40.24
C ALA A 97 12.35 2.11 -41.02
N THR A 98 11.26 1.84 -40.29
CA THR A 98 9.99 1.47 -40.92
C THR A 98 9.36 2.70 -41.56
N THR A 99 9.32 2.75 -42.90
CA THR A 99 8.70 3.84 -43.67
C THR A 99 7.32 3.45 -44.23
N ALA A 100 7.05 2.15 -44.41
CA ALA A 100 5.78 1.62 -44.90
C ALA A 100 5.39 0.32 -44.17
N GLY A 101 4.08 0.08 -44.03
CA GLY A 101 3.52 -1.07 -43.31
C GLY A 101 3.74 -1.01 -41.79
N ASN A 102 3.70 -2.18 -41.13
CA ASN A 102 3.83 -2.32 -39.66
C ASN A 102 5.25 -2.65 -39.19
N GLY A 103 6.21 -2.80 -40.11
CA GLY A 103 7.62 -2.98 -39.81
C GLY A 103 7.99 -4.36 -39.29
N SER A 104 9.17 -4.42 -38.67
CA SER A 104 9.73 -5.64 -38.07
C SER A 104 9.22 -5.84 -36.65
N THR A 105 8.91 -7.08 -36.30
CA THR A 105 8.68 -7.52 -34.91
C THR A 105 9.77 -8.50 -34.51
N ILE A 106 10.38 -8.27 -33.35
CA ILE A 106 11.33 -9.20 -32.72
C ILE A 106 10.71 -9.66 -31.40
N SER A 107 10.65 -10.97 -31.18
CA SER A 107 9.95 -11.58 -30.06
C SER A 107 10.93 -12.38 -29.21
N LEU A 108 11.04 -12.01 -27.94
CA LEU A 108 11.71 -12.79 -26.91
C LEU A 108 10.70 -13.84 -26.40
N ALA A 109 10.97 -15.12 -26.63
CA ALA A 109 10.08 -16.21 -26.29
C ALA A 109 10.66 -17.08 -25.18
N LEU A 110 9.82 -17.42 -24.21
CA LEU A 110 10.14 -18.31 -23.09
C LEU A 110 9.09 -19.41 -22.99
N ARG A 111 9.47 -20.55 -22.40
CA ARG A 111 8.67 -21.78 -22.36
C ARG A 111 8.20 -22.24 -23.74
N SER A 112 9.06 -22.09 -24.75
CA SER A 112 8.74 -22.55 -26.10
C SER A 112 8.88 -24.06 -26.21
N ASP A 113 7.97 -24.69 -26.93
CA ASP A 113 8.10 -26.09 -27.40
C ASP A 113 8.08 -26.20 -28.93
N GLY A 114 8.16 -25.05 -29.62
CA GLY A 114 8.11 -24.96 -31.08
C GLY A 114 6.71 -24.70 -31.63
N LYS A 115 5.66 -24.91 -30.84
CA LYS A 115 4.29 -24.54 -31.17
C LYS A 115 3.74 -23.49 -30.20
N TYR A 116 3.83 -23.76 -28.91
CA TYR A 116 3.34 -22.89 -27.84
C TYR A 116 4.50 -22.11 -27.22
N SER A 117 4.28 -20.84 -26.88
CA SER A 117 5.24 -20.04 -26.10
C SER A 117 4.56 -18.81 -25.48
N TYR A 118 5.14 -18.26 -24.41
CA TYR A 118 4.90 -16.85 -24.10
C TYR A 118 5.93 -15.99 -24.80
N GLN A 119 5.52 -14.81 -25.24
CA GLN A 119 6.38 -13.91 -26.01
C GLN A 119 6.26 -12.48 -25.50
N ALA A 120 7.39 -11.81 -25.25
CA ALA A 120 7.47 -10.36 -25.28
C ALA A 120 7.85 -9.91 -26.69
N ARG A 121 6.98 -9.14 -27.31
CA ARG A 121 7.07 -8.76 -28.71
C ARG A 121 7.37 -7.28 -28.83
N VAL A 122 8.43 -6.99 -29.56
CA VAL A 122 8.99 -5.67 -29.80
C VAL A 122 8.73 -5.30 -31.25
N GLY A 123 7.73 -4.45 -31.48
CA GLY A 123 7.32 -4.01 -32.82
C GLY A 123 7.89 -2.66 -33.17
N PHE A 124 8.76 -2.61 -34.18
CA PHE A 124 9.38 -1.39 -34.69
C PHE A 124 8.49 -0.72 -35.74
N GLY A 125 7.58 0.13 -35.28
CA GLY A 125 6.64 0.88 -36.12
C GLY A 125 7.21 2.18 -36.66
N ARG A 126 6.41 2.88 -37.49
CA ARG A 126 6.80 4.14 -38.15
C ARG A 126 7.17 5.28 -37.19
N SER A 127 6.52 5.32 -36.03
CA SER A 127 6.66 6.41 -35.07
C SER A 127 7.20 5.96 -33.73
N GLY A 128 7.68 4.73 -33.56
CA GLY A 128 8.11 4.26 -32.24
C GLY A 128 8.07 2.75 -32.09
N VAL A 129 8.21 2.29 -30.85
CA VAL A 129 8.29 0.86 -30.52
C VAL A 129 7.12 0.45 -29.65
N ASN A 130 6.37 -0.54 -30.12
CA ASN A 130 5.33 -1.21 -29.35
C ASN A 130 5.94 -2.38 -28.58
N LEU A 131 5.46 -2.58 -27.34
CA LEU A 131 5.77 -3.73 -26.52
C LEU A 131 4.47 -4.42 -26.15
N TRP A 132 4.33 -5.70 -26.48
CA TRP A 132 3.20 -6.48 -26.00
C TRP A 132 3.63 -7.87 -25.56
N ILE A 133 2.96 -8.40 -24.54
CA ILE A 133 3.12 -9.77 -24.09
C ILE A 133 1.96 -10.60 -24.61
N SER A 134 2.26 -11.79 -25.11
CA SER A 134 1.24 -12.67 -25.67
C SER A 134 1.51 -14.14 -25.35
N ARG A 135 0.43 -14.91 -25.34
CA ARG A 135 0.48 -16.36 -25.43
C ARG A 135 0.31 -16.76 -26.89
N PHE A 136 1.34 -17.36 -27.45
CA PHE A 136 1.40 -17.80 -28.84
C PHE A 136 1.03 -19.27 -28.95
N ASP A 137 0.12 -19.59 -29.87
CA ASP A 137 -0.31 -20.96 -30.21
C ASP A 137 -0.04 -21.23 -31.70
N GLY A 138 1.24 -21.29 -32.08
CA GLY A 138 1.71 -21.75 -33.40
C GLY A 138 1.29 -20.92 -34.61
N SER A 139 0.49 -19.85 -34.43
CA SER A 139 0.02 -18.96 -35.48
C SER A 139 -0.29 -17.58 -34.91
N SER A 140 0.01 -16.53 -35.68
CA SER A 140 -0.35 -15.15 -35.35
C SER A 140 -1.87 -14.93 -35.28
N SER A 141 -2.66 -15.70 -36.04
CA SER A 141 -4.13 -15.65 -35.98
C SER A 141 -4.73 -16.25 -34.70
N ARG A 142 -3.94 -17.04 -33.96
CA ARG A 142 -4.34 -17.70 -32.70
C ARG A 142 -3.60 -17.13 -31.49
N GLU A 143 -2.90 -16.03 -31.69
CA GLU A 143 -2.20 -15.32 -30.63
C GLU A 143 -3.21 -14.67 -29.68
N VAL A 144 -2.99 -14.84 -28.38
CA VAL A 144 -3.73 -14.12 -27.34
C VAL A 144 -2.83 -13.03 -26.78
N VAL A 145 -3.12 -11.78 -27.11
CA VAL A 145 -2.42 -10.62 -26.54
C VAL A 145 -2.91 -10.43 -25.11
N LEU A 146 -1.99 -10.45 -24.16
CA LEU A 146 -2.28 -10.37 -22.72
C LEU A 146 -2.16 -8.93 -22.20
N ARG A 147 -1.19 -8.18 -22.71
CA ARG A 147 -1.01 -6.74 -22.44
C ARG A 147 -0.25 -6.11 -23.60
N SER A 148 -0.61 -4.89 -23.99
CA SER A 148 0.04 -4.15 -25.06
C SER A 148 0.24 -2.69 -24.67
N LEU A 149 1.40 -2.14 -24.99
CA LEU A 149 1.82 -0.78 -24.67
C LEU A 149 2.64 -0.20 -25.83
N LYS A 150 2.82 1.13 -25.83
CA LYS A 150 3.77 1.82 -26.70
C LYS A 150 4.79 2.63 -25.88
N PRO A 151 5.80 1.98 -25.28
CA PRO A 151 6.71 2.64 -24.33
C PRO A 151 7.60 3.70 -24.99
N ILE A 152 7.96 3.50 -26.27
CA ILE A 152 8.80 4.45 -27.03
C ILE A 152 7.93 5.13 -28.08
N LYS A 153 7.59 6.40 -27.84
CA LYS A 153 6.66 7.20 -28.67
C LYS A 153 7.29 7.82 -29.93
N SER A 154 8.62 7.80 -30.03
CA SER A 154 9.43 8.22 -31.18
C SER A 154 10.71 7.39 -31.21
N LEU A 155 11.13 6.94 -32.39
CA LEU A 155 12.38 6.19 -32.56
C LEU A 155 13.20 6.80 -33.70
N PRO A 156 14.26 7.57 -33.39
CA PRO A 156 15.20 8.04 -34.40
C PRO A 156 15.83 6.85 -35.17
N ALA A 157 16.20 7.07 -36.43
CA ALA A 157 16.84 6.04 -37.24
C ALA A 157 18.13 5.52 -36.57
N GLY A 158 18.34 4.20 -36.58
CA GLY A 158 19.53 3.56 -36.00
C GLY A 158 19.49 3.38 -34.47
N THR A 159 18.40 3.80 -33.79
CA THR A 159 18.27 3.64 -32.34
C THR A 159 18.19 2.17 -31.95
N ARG A 160 19.08 1.76 -31.04
CA ARG A 160 19.06 0.44 -30.39
C ARG A 160 18.16 0.47 -29.16
N VAL A 161 17.46 -0.62 -28.92
CA VAL A 161 16.62 -0.78 -27.72
C VAL A 161 17.00 -2.04 -26.97
N ARG A 162 17.02 -1.98 -25.64
CA ARG A 162 17.15 -3.15 -24.77
C ARG A 162 15.77 -3.62 -24.35
N ALA A 163 15.52 -4.91 -24.51
CA ALA A 163 14.29 -5.55 -24.07
C ALA A 163 14.61 -6.67 -23.07
N GLU A 164 13.77 -6.82 -22.06
CA GLU A 164 13.86 -7.87 -21.07
C GLU A 164 12.49 -8.53 -20.89
N PHE A 165 12.48 -9.86 -20.81
CA PHE A 165 11.30 -10.69 -20.67
C PHE A 165 11.51 -11.71 -19.57
N SER A 166 10.61 -11.75 -18.59
CA SER A 166 10.68 -12.64 -17.44
C SER A 166 9.42 -13.49 -17.33
N LEU A 167 9.63 -14.78 -17.08
CA LEU A 167 8.59 -15.71 -16.63
C LEU A 167 8.96 -16.29 -15.27
N THR A 168 8.02 -16.25 -14.33
CA THR A 168 8.15 -16.91 -13.02
C THR A 168 6.87 -17.65 -12.64
N GLY A 169 7.00 -18.80 -11.98
CA GLY A 169 5.88 -19.55 -11.42
C GLY A 169 5.03 -20.32 -12.44
N THR A 170 4.21 -21.24 -11.96
CA THR A 170 3.38 -22.13 -12.80
C THR A 170 1.87 -21.94 -12.59
N SER A 171 1.46 -21.23 -11.54
CA SER A 171 0.05 -20.91 -11.23
C SER A 171 -0.06 -19.75 -10.21
N PRO A 172 -0.20 -18.49 -10.64
CA PRO A 172 -0.15 -18.04 -12.03
C PRO A 172 1.24 -18.22 -12.66
N VAL A 173 1.28 -18.22 -14.00
CA VAL A 173 2.52 -17.87 -14.70
C VAL A 173 2.61 -16.36 -14.72
N GLN A 174 3.57 -15.78 -14.00
CA GLN A 174 3.81 -14.35 -13.99
C GLN A 174 4.66 -13.99 -15.20
N ILE A 175 4.15 -13.06 -16.01
CA ILE A 175 4.71 -12.65 -17.29
C ILE A 175 5.05 -11.17 -17.17
N ARG A 176 6.32 -10.80 -17.34
CA ARG A 176 6.78 -9.42 -17.21
C ARG A 176 7.68 -9.05 -18.39
N ALA A 177 7.51 -7.86 -18.95
CA ALA A 177 8.36 -7.34 -20.00
C ALA A 177 8.63 -5.84 -19.84
N ARG A 178 9.81 -5.40 -20.26
CA ARG A 178 10.17 -3.98 -20.31
C ARG A 178 11.09 -3.70 -21.50
N ILE A 179 11.08 -2.46 -21.96
CA ILE A 179 11.90 -1.98 -23.06
C ILE A 179 12.37 -0.54 -22.81
N TRP A 180 13.60 -0.23 -23.20
CA TRP A 180 14.18 1.11 -23.11
C TRP A 180 15.22 1.34 -24.21
N ALA A 181 15.57 2.60 -24.45
CA ALA A 181 16.63 2.93 -25.41
C ALA A 181 17.99 2.47 -24.86
N ASP A 182 18.84 1.93 -25.72
CA ASP A 182 20.19 1.53 -25.29
C ASP A 182 20.97 2.74 -24.76
N GLY A 183 21.66 2.55 -23.63
CA GLY A 183 22.31 3.63 -22.88
C GLY A 183 21.40 4.47 -21.97
N SER A 184 20.07 4.30 -21.99
CA SER A 184 19.17 4.95 -21.02
C SER A 184 19.03 4.14 -19.72
N THR A 185 18.56 4.78 -18.66
CA THR A 185 18.25 4.10 -17.39
C THR A 185 17.23 2.98 -17.61
N LYS A 186 17.52 1.81 -17.03
CA LYS A 186 16.65 0.64 -17.06
C LYS A 186 15.36 0.94 -16.28
N PRO A 187 14.17 0.86 -16.90
CA PRO A 187 12.90 1.13 -16.23
C PRO A 187 12.45 -0.06 -15.37
N ALA A 188 11.44 0.18 -14.53
CA ALA A 188 10.65 -0.88 -13.92
C ALA A 188 9.97 -1.76 -15.00
N TRP A 189 9.35 -2.87 -14.59
CA TRP A 189 8.56 -3.69 -15.50
C TRP A 189 7.40 -2.86 -16.07
N GLN A 190 7.30 -2.77 -17.39
CA GLN A 190 6.30 -1.92 -18.05
C GLN A 190 5.04 -2.71 -18.40
N ALA A 191 5.20 -3.92 -18.94
CA ALA A 191 4.10 -4.83 -19.24
C ALA A 191 4.10 -6.00 -18.26
N SER A 192 2.98 -6.19 -17.57
CA SER A 192 2.83 -7.22 -16.54
C SER A 192 1.50 -7.94 -16.72
N PHE A 193 1.50 -9.28 -16.63
CA PHE A 193 0.29 -10.10 -16.64
C PHE A 193 0.52 -11.40 -15.87
N ASP A 194 -0.47 -11.84 -15.10
CA ASP A 194 -0.43 -13.11 -14.37
C ASP A 194 -1.42 -14.08 -15.02
N ASP A 195 -0.90 -15.01 -15.84
CA ASP A 195 -1.74 -15.97 -16.56
C ASP A 195 -2.17 -17.11 -15.62
N THR A 196 -3.38 -16.96 -15.08
CA THR A 196 -4.10 -17.98 -14.29
C THR A 196 -4.97 -18.89 -15.13
N SER A 197 -5.07 -18.65 -16.45
CA SER A 197 -6.02 -19.38 -17.28
C SER A 197 -5.68 -20.87 -17.38
N ALA A 198 -6.68 -21.69 -17.73
CA ALA A 198 -6.48 -23.12 -17.96
C ALA A 198 -5.52 -23.39 -19.14
N GLN A 199 -5.40 -22.43 -20.06
CA GLN A 199 -4.53 -22.52 -21.24
C GLN A 199 -3.11 -21.96 -20.99
N ARG A 200 -2.79 -21.57 -19.75
CA ARG A 200 -1.45 -21.07 -19.40
C ARG A 200 -0.38 -22.12 -19.68
N ILE A 201 0.81 -21.68 -20.09
CA ILE A 201 1.93 -22.56 -20.39
C ILE A 201 2.75 -22.76 -19.10
N ALA A 202 2.32 -23.72 -18.29
CA ALA A 202 2.96 -24.04 -17.00
C ALA A 202 4.20 -24.95 -17.14
N ARG A 203 4.33 -25.67 -18.26
CA ARG A 203 5.45 -26.57 -18.52
C ARG A 203 6.76 -25.82 -18.77
N ALA A 204 7.89 -26.43 -18.40
CA ALA A 204 9.20 -25.98 -18.83
C ALA A 204 9.30 -26.01 -20.36
N GLY A 205 10.08 -25.09 -20.91
CA GLY A 205 10.40 -25.07 -22.33
C GLY A 205 11.64 -24.24 -22.60
N TYR A 206 12.04 -24.18 -23.87
CA TYR A 206 13.27 -23.52 -24.25
C TYR A 206 13.07 -22.03 -24.56
N PRO A 207 14.10 -21.19 -24.36
CA PRO A 207 14.11 -19.82 -24.84
C PRO A 207 14.27 -19.79 -26.36
N ALA A 208 13.65 -18.80 -27.00
CA ALA A 208 13.81 -18.54 -28.42
C ALA A 208 13.70 -17.05 -28.75
N ILE A 209 14.29 -16.65 -29.87
CA ILE A 209 14.08 -15.34 -30.47
C ILE A 209 13.41 -15.56 -31.82
N SER A 210 12.21 -15.03 -31.97
CA SER A 210 11.47 -15.05 -33.23
C SER A 210 11.50 -13.67 -33.87
N THR A 211 11.55 -13.62 -35.19
CA THR A 211 11.44 -12.37 -35.94
C THR A 211 10.36 -12.52 -37.00
N TYR A 212 9.64 -11.43 -37.27
CA TYR A 212 8.63 -11.35 -38.33
C TYR A 212 8.69 -9.99 -39.00
N LEU A 213 8.43 -9.93 -40.30
CA LEU A 213 8.26 -8.67 -41.03
C LEU A 213 6.85 -8.61 -41.62
N SER A 214 6.14 -7.52 -41.36
CA SER A 214 4.81 -7.26 -41.95
C SER A 214 4.84 -7.41 -43.48
N ALA A 215 3.87 -8.12 -44.06
CA ALA A 215 3.76 -8.30 -45.52
C ALA A 215 3.66 -6.97 -46.30
N SER A 216 3.16 -5.92 -45.65
CA SER A 216 3.07 -4.56 -46.18
C SER A 216 4.33 -3.71 -46.02
N SER A 217 5.43 -4.28 -45.51
CA SER A 217 6.68 -3.58 -45.25
C SER A 217 7.79 -4.03 -46.21
N PRO A 218 8.69 -3.13 -46.65
CA PRO A 218 9.82 -3.49 -47.50
C PRO A 218 10.81 -4.39 -46.74
N SER A 219 11.59 -5.18 -47.48
CA SER A 219 12.63 -6.04 -46.90
C SER A 219 13.60 -5.26 -46.02
N ASN A 220 13.94 -5.85 -44.88
CA ASN A 220 14.80 -5.25 -43.87
C ASN A 220 15.68 -6.32 -43.22
N THR A 221 16.78 -5.91 -42.60
CA THR A 221 17.56 -6.76 -41.70
C THR A 221 17.27 -6.32 -40.28
N VAL A 222 17.00 -7.26 -39.37
CA VAL A 222 17.02 -6.98 -37.93
C VAL A 222 18.31 -7.50 -37.31
N ARG A 223 18.77 -6.78 -36.31
CA ARG A 223 19.97 -7.04 -35.53
C ARG A 223 19.62 -7.35 -34.09
N ILE A 224 20.35 -8.31 -33.56
CA ILE A 224 20.23 -8.80 -32.19
C ILE A 224 21.64 -8.88 -31.62
N ASP A 225 21.81 -8.39 -30.40
CA ASP A 225 23.08 -8.41 -29.67
C ASP A 225 22.84 -8.55 -28.16
N ASP A 226 23.89 -8.78 -27.38
CA ASP A 226 23.86 -8.87 -25.91
C ASP A 226 22.75 -9.81 -25.38
N VAL A 227 22.63 -11.01 -25.92
CA VAL A 227 21.63 -11.97 -25.42
C VAL A 227 22.08 -12.55 -24.10
N ASP A 228 21.25 -12.41 -23.06
CA ASP A 228 21.45 -13.05 -21.76
C ASP A 228 20.18 -13.80 -21.37
N ILE A 229 20.34 -15.09 -21.10
CA ILE A 229 19.33 -15.96 -20.52
C ILE A 229 19.86 -16.41 -19.17
N SER A 230 19.10 -16.14 -18.13
CA SER A 230 19.42 -16.52 -16.76
C SER A 230 18.20 -17.10 -16.08
N ASP A 231 18.42 -17.88 -15.03
CA ASP A 231 17.34 -18.24 -14.11
C ASP A 231 16.70 -16.94 -13.61
N ALA A 232 15.38 -16.85 -13.67
CA ALA A 232 14.70 -15.76 -12.99
C ALA A 232 15.07 -15.90 -11.51
N ALA A 233 15.61 -14.84 -10.91
CA ALA A 233 15.93 -14.85 -9.49
C ALA A 233 14.72 -15.45 -8.76
N SER A 234 14.93 -16.58 -8.06
CA SER A 234 13.91 -17.07 -7.14
C SER A 234 13.50 -15.85 -6.34
N PRO A 235 12.19 -15.55 -6.22
CA PRO A 235 11.79 -14.48 -5.35
C PRO A 235 12.54 -14.73 -4.04
N THR A 236 13.32 -13.75 -3.56
CA THR A 236 13.59 -13.67 -2.11
C THR A 236 12.26 -14.01 -1.50
N PRO A 237 12.15 -15.13 -0.73
CA PRO A 237 10.88 -15.76 -0.45
C PRO A 237 9.92 -14.64 -0.16
N THR A 238 8.96 -14.43 -1.07
CA THR A 238 7.86 -13.52 -0.77
C THR A 238 7.40 -14.04 0.57
N PRO A 239 7.42 -13.23 1.65
CA PRO A 239 6.96 -13.70 2.94
C PRO A 239 5.68 -14.45 2.64
N THR A 240 5.66 -15.75 3.00
CA THR A 240 4.54 -16.65 2.74
C THR A 240 3.29 -15.79 2.81
N PRO A 241 2.45 -15.69 1.75
CA PRO A 241 1.27 -14.85 1.82
C PRO A 241 0.66 -15.17 3.19
N PRO A 242 0.49 -14.15 4.07
CA PRO A 242 -0.10 -14.40 5.37
C PRO A 242 -1.28 -15.34 5.10
N PRO A 243 -1.41 -16.45 5.85
CA PRO A 243 -2.50 -17.39 5.61
C PRO A 243 -3.74 -16.54 5.35
N ALA A 244 -4.44 -16.82 4.23
CA ALA A 244 -5.64 -16.07 3.84
C ALA A 244 -6.38 -15.72 5.13
N PRO A 245 -6.69 -14.41 5.37
CA PRO A 245 -7.19 -13.96 6.66
C PRO A 245 -8.17 -15.02 7.13
N PRO A 246 -8.00 -15.59 8.34
CA PRO A 246 -8.99 -16.53 8.83
C PRO A 246 -10.34 -15.86 8.55
N ALA A 247 -11.26 -16.57 7.90
CA ALA A 247 -12.65 -16.19 7.95
C ALA A 247 -13.00 -16.21 9.44
N GLY A 248 -12.79 -15.05 10.07
CA GLY A 248 -12.48 -14.94 11.47
C GLY A 248 -13.44 -13.92 12.03
N ASN A 249 -14.61 -14.41 12.42
CA ASN A 249 -15.34 -13.78 13.49
C ASN A 249 -14.42 -13.74 14.72
N GLY A 250 -13.64 -12.66 14.92
CA GLY A 250 -12.82 -12.50 16.13
C GLY A 250 -11.72 -11.45 16.09
N SER A 251 -12.04 -10.21 16.50
CA SER A 251 -11.13 -9.14 16.98
C SER A 251 -10.11 -8.54 15.99
N VAL A 252 -10.41 -7.32 15.53
CA VAL A 252 -9.48 -6.38 14.87
C VAL A 252 -8.82 -5.46 15.90
N GLY A 253 -7.57 -5.09 15.68
CA GLY A 253 -6.79 -4.25 16.59
C GLY A 253 -5.92 -5.05 17.56
N SER A 254 -5.27 -4.33 18.47
CA SER A 254 -4.43 -4.95 19.50
C SER A 254 -5.24 -5.86 20.39
N ALA A 255 -4.66 -6.99 20.76
CA ALA A 255 -5.10 -7.73 21.93
C ALA A 255 -5.15 -6.81 23.17
N THR A 256 -6.03 -7.09 24.13
CA THR A 256 -6.07 -6.37 25.41
C THR A 256 -4.69 -6.38 26.05
N VAL A 257 -4.18 -5.22 26.48
CA VAL A 257 -2.86 -5.14 27.13
C VAL A 257 -2.84 -6.09 28.35
N GLY A 258 -1.85 -6.99 28.38
CA GLY A 258 -1.73 -8.05 29.38
C GLY A 258 -2.41 -9.37 29.03
N SER A 259 -3.03 -9.52 27.85
CA SER A 259 -3.61 -10.80 27.41
C SER A 259 -2.70 -11.61 26.48
N THR A 260 -1.62 -11.02 25.97
CA THR A 260 -0.71 -11.68 25.03
C THR A 260 0.20 -12.68 25.74
N ALA A 261 0.52 -13.79 25.08
CA ALA A 261 1.38 -14.86 25.62
C ALA A 261 2.57 -15.17 24.69
N TYR A 262 3.46 -14.19 24.48
CA TYR A 262 4.65 -14.40 23.64
C TYR A 262 5.67 -15.34 24.30
N PRO A 263 6.23 -16.33 23.59
CA PRO A 263 7.29 -17.17 24.14
C PRO A 263 8.44 -16.34 24.70
N VAL A 264 8.99 -16.76 25.84
CA VAL A 264 10.16 -16.14 26.49
C VAL A 264 11.40 -16.93 26.10
N PRO A 265 12.32 -16.36 25.30
CA PRO A 265 13.54 -17.07 24.91
C PRO A 265 14.45 -17.34 26.11
N ALA A 266 15.22 -18.43 26.07
CA ALA A 266 16.13 -18.82 27.17
C ALA A 266 17.18 -17.75 27.54
N ARG A 267 17.55 -16.88 26.59
CA ARG A 267 18.51 -15.77 26.77
C ARG A 267 17.83 -14.40 26.84
N ALA A 268 16.55 -14.36 27.23
CA ALA A 268 15.82 -13.11 27.39
C ALA A 268 16.43 -12.23 28.49
N ILE A 269 16.40 -10.91 28.27
CA ILE A 269 16.75 -9.90 29.26
C ILE A 269 15.45 -9.40 29.88
N PHE A 270 15.31 -9.53 31.19
CA PHE A 270 14.10 -9.16 31.91
C PHE A 270 14.21 -7.74 32.47
N VAL A 271 13.10 -7.01 32.44
CA VAL A 271 13.00 -5.64 32.94
C VAL A 271 11.77 -5.51 33.83
N ALA A 272 11.87 -4.80 34.95
CA ALA A 272 10.75 -4.38 35.77
C ALA A 272 10.76 -2.85 35.93
N PRO A 273 9.60 -2.17 36.03
CA PRO A 273 9.50 -0.71 36.00
C PRO A 273 9.87 -0.08 37.36
N ARG A 274 11.14 -0.15 37.76
CA ARG A 274 11.63 0.41 39.03
C ARG A 274 12.21 1.82 38.90
N GLY A 275 12.48 2.28 37.67
CA GLY A 275 13.11 3.56 37.41
C GLY A 275 14.61 3.59 37.76
N THR A 276 15.26 2.43 37.91
CA THR A 276 16.68 2.33 38.29
C THR A 276 17.53 1.72 37.18
N LYS A 277 18.81 2.11 37.12
CA LYS A 277 19.83 1.48 36.24
C LYS A 277 20.53 0.30 36.93
N THR A 278 19.79 -0.46 37.73
CA THR A 278 20.30 -1.57 38.56
C THR A 278 19.63 -2.91 38.20
N GLY A 279 20.17 -4.00 38.73
CA GLY A 279 19.79 -5.39 38.41
C GLY A 279 20.74 -6.04 37.40
N SER A 280 20.67 -7.35 37.27
CA SER A 280 21.50 -8.17 36.37
C SER A 280 20.81 -8.51 35.04
N GLY A 281 19.50 -8.26 34.92
CA GLY A 281 18.73 -8.55 33.70
C GLY A 281 18.21 -9.99 33.64
N THR A 282 18.37 -10.76 34.71
CA THR A 282 17.83 -12.13 34.85
C THR A 282 16.36 -12.08 35.31
N VAL A 283 15.62 -13.18 35.20
CA VAL A 283 14.22 -13.24 35.64
C VAL A 283 14.04 -12.94 37.14
N ASN A 284 15.02 -13.35 37.97
CA ASN A 284 15.00 -13.17 39.41
C ASN A 284 15.57 -11.81 39.85
N ASP A 285 16.35 -11.17 38.99
CA ASP A 285 16.92 -9.85 39.22
C ASP A 285 16.87 -9.02 37.92
N PRO A 286 15.67 -8.63 37.48
CA PRO A 286 15.47 -7.93 36.22
C PRO A 286 16.08 -6.53 36.27
N TYR A 287 16.43 -5.95 35.13
CA TYR A 287 16.83 -4.54 35.07
C TYR A 287 15.69 -3.62 35.51
N GLY A 288 16.01 -2.49 36.13
CA GLY A 288 15.01 -1.54 36.63
C GLY A 288 14.45 -0.54 35.60
N SER A 289 14.93 -0.55 34.36
CA SER A 289 14.56 0.40 33.29
C SER A 289 14.71 -0.25 31.92
N ALA A 290 13.74 -0.02 31.03
CA ALA A 290 13.75 -0.49 29.66
C ALA A 290 14.83 0.24 28.83
N ALA A 291 15.01 1.54 29.04
CA ALA A 291 16.10 2.30 28.41
C ALA A 291 17.48 1.75 28.82
N TYR A 292 17.65 1.40 30.09
CA TYR A 292 18.87 0.75 30.56
C TYR A 292 19.06 -0.62 29.91
N ALA A 293 18.00 -1.43 29.85
CA ALA A 293 18.04 -2.74 29.18
C ALA A 293 18.45 -2.63 27.70
N VAL A 294 17.87 -1.70 26.94
CA VAL A 294 18.23 -1.47 25.54
C VAL A 294 19.69 -1.05 25.39
N SER A 295 20.22 -0.21 26.29
CA SER A 295 21.63 0.20 26.24
C SER A 295 22.59 -0.99 26.43
N ARG A 296 22.22 -1.95 27.30
CA ARG A 296 23.04 -3.12 27.66
C ARG A 296 22.85 -4.32 26.73
N ALA A 297 21.66 -4.49 26.17
CA ALA A 297 21.30 -5.66 25.38
C ALA A 297 22.18 -5.80 24.13
N PRO A 298 22.80 -6.95 23.88
CA PRO A 298 23.42 -7.25 22.60
C PRO A 298 22.41 -7.15 21.45
N SER A 299 22.87 -6.84 20.23
CA SER A 299 22.01 -6.96 19.04
C SER A 299 21.53 -8.42 18.88
N GLY A 300 20.30 -8.61 18.39
CA GLY A 300 19.61 -9.89 18.32
C GLY A 300 18.90 -10.33 19.60
N SER A 301 18.97 -9.54 20.69
CA SER A 301 18.38 -9.92 21.97
C SER A 301 16.86 -9.72 22.03
N THR A 302 16.22 -10.50 22.89
CA THR A 302 14.83 -10.26 23.34
C THR A 302 14.83 -9.63 24.72
N ILE A 303 14.19 -8.47 24.84
CA ILE A 303 13.90 -7.79 26.10
C ILE A 303 12.46 -8.10 26.47
N VAL A 304 12.26 -8.68 27.66
CA VAL A 304 10.96 -9.07 28.21
C VAL A 304 10.59 -8.14 29.35
N LEU A 305 9.54 -7.35 29.15
CA LEU A 305 9.04 -6.37 30.09
C LEU A 305 8.07 -7.02 31.07
N ARG A 306 8.36 -6.96 32.37
CA ARG A 306 7.43 -7.31 33.43
C ARG A 306 6.34 -6.26 33.57
N GLY A 307 5.18 -6.66 34.07
CA GLY A 307 3.99 -5.85 34.21
C GLY A 307 4.20 -4.60 35.07
N GLY A 308 3.45 -3.55 34.73
CA GLY A 308 3.46 -2.26 35.39
C GLY A 308 3.68 -1.08 34.44
N THR A 309 3.93 0.08 35.04
CA THR A 309 4.00 1.37 34.34
C THR A 309 5.42 1.88 34.27
N TYR A 310 5.97 1.94 33.06
CA TYR A 310 7.28 2.47 32.71
C TYR A 310 7.16 3.96 32.36
N ARG A 311 7.74 4.82 33.19
CA ARG A 311 7.75 6.29 32.97
C ARG A 311 9.10 6.74 32.44
N GLU A 312 9.39 6.36 31.20
CA GLU A 312 10.70 6.61 30.58
C GLU A 312 10.63 6.84 29.07
N TYR A 313 11.75 7.29 28.51
CA TYR A 313 12.02 7.37 27.08
C TYR A 313 13.02 6.28 26.69
N VAL A 314 12.70 5.52 25.64
CA VAL A 314 13.52 4.42 25.14
C VAL A 314 14.07 4.73 23.75
N TYR A 315 15.39 4.71 23.63
CA TYR A 315 16.11 4.86 22.36
C TYR A 315 16.74 3.54 21.93
N VAL A 316 16.26 2.97 20.82
CA VAL A 316 16.87 1.81 20.17
C VAL A 316 17.81 2.32 19.08
N GLY A 317 19.12 2.34 19.36
CA GLY A 317 20.10 2.91 18.44
C GLY A 317 20.41 2.05 17.21
N PHE A 318 21.07 2.65 16.21
CA PHE A 318 21.37 2.05 14.90
C PHE A 318 22.03 0.67 14.93
N ASN A 319 22.84 0.39 15.95
CA ASN A 319 23.58 -0.88 16.08
C ASN A 319 22.82 -1.97 16.84
N LYS A 320 21.50 -1.82 17.01
CA LYS A 320 20.66 -2.76 17.77
C LYS A 320 19.57 -3.33 16.86
N ALA A 321 19.44 -4.65 16.83
CA ALA A 321 18.24 -5.34 16.33
C ALA A 321 17.60 -6.02 17.54
N LEU A 322 16.43 -5.58 17.99
CA LEU A 322 15.85 -6.06 19.25
C LEU A 322 14.42 -6.54 19.07
N THR A 323 14.03 -7.56 19.83
CA THR A 323 12.62 -7.79 20.13
C THR A 323 12.34 -7.25 21.52
N ILE A 324 11.41 -6.31 21.66
CA ILE A 324 10.92 -5.81 22.95
C ILE A 324 9.48 -6.26 23.10
N GLN A 325 9.19 -7.07 24.12
CA GLN A 325 7.87 -7.67 24.31
C GLN A 325 7.42 -7.66 25.76
N ALA A 326 6.11 -7.66 25.99
CA ALA A 326 5.55 -7.94 27.31
C ALA A 326 5.83 -9.39 27.74
N TYR A 327 6.00 -9.61 29.04
CA TYR A 327 5.98 -10.93 29.66
C TYR A 327 4.58 -11.56 29.47
N PRO A 328 4.47 -12.88 29.21
CA PRO A 328 3.19 -13.55 29.04
C PRO A 328 2.17 -13.21 30.13
N GLY A 329 1.00 -12.70 29.73
CA GLY A 329 -0.10 -12.41 30.64
C GLY A 329 0.08 -11.17 31.53
N GLU A 330 1.15 -10.38 31.35
CA GLU A 330 1.41 -9.20 32.18
C GLU A 330 1.12 -7.90 31.43
N ALA A 331 0.34 -7.00 32.05
CA ALA A 331 0.00 -5.71 31.47
C ALA A 331 1.17 -4.72 31.60
N VAL A 332 1.67 -4.25 30.46
CA VAL A 332 2.81 -3.32 30.38
C VAL A 332 2.37 -2.02 29.72
N TRP A 333 2.64 -0.89 30.38
CA TRP A 333 2.37 0.45 29.87
C TRP A 333 3.61 1.32 29.94
N PHE A 334 3.94 1.97 28.83
CA PHE A 334 4.79 3.16 28.84
C PHE A 334 3.90 4.38 28.98
N ASP A 335 4.12 5.17 30.02
CA ASP A 335 3.26 6.29 30.38
C ASP A 335 4.10 7.57 30.52
N GLY A 336 3.80 8.55 29.68
CA GLY A 336 4.50 9.83 29.65
C GLY A 336 4.12 10.79 30.78
N SER A 337 3.10 10.45 31.57
CA SER A 337 2.65 11.24 32.71
C SER A 337 3.41 10.95 34.01
N SER A 338 3.14 11.71 35.06
CA SER A 338 3.53 11.43 36.44
C SER A 338 2.41 11.81 37.42
N PRO A 339 2.28 11.11 38.57
CA PRO A 339 1.30 11.46 39.59
C PRO A 339 1.57 12.85 40.16
N VAL A 340 0.54 13.69 40.25
CA VAL A 340 0.64 15.03 40.81
C VAL A 340 -0.07 15.10 42.17
N THR A 341 0.71 15.33 43.22
CA THR A 341 0.24 15.46 44.60
C THR A 341 0.58 16.83 45.19
N GLY A 342 0.05 17.16 46.37
CA GLY A 342 0.32 18.43 47.03
C GLY A 342 -0.45 19.62 46.44
N TRP A 343 -1.71 19.40 46.06
CA TRP A 343 -2.62 20.42 45.58
C TRP A 343 -3.08 21.33 46.72
N VAL A 344 -3.02 22.64 46.51
CA VAL A 344 -3.54 23.64 47.45
C VAL A 344 -4.76 24.31 46.83
N ARG A 345 -5.87 24.33 47.57
CA ARG A 345 -7.09 25.03 47.12
C ARG A 345 -6.84 26.53 47.08
N SER A 346 -7.21 27.16 45.98
CA SER A 346 -7.12 28.61 45.74
C SER A 346 -8.41 29.09 45.10
N GLY A 347 -9.33 29.63 45.92
CA GLY A 347 -10.69 29.96 45.50
C GLY A 347 -11.44 28.72 44.99
N ASN A 348 -11.87 28.76 43.73
CA ASN A 348 -12.57 27.67 43.03
C ASN A 348 -11.63 26.75 42.23
N THR A 349 -10.32 26.91 42.38
CA THR A 349 -9.29 26.13 41.68
C THR A 349 -8.36 25.43 42.67
N TRP A 350 -7.55 24.51 42.16
CA TRP A 350 -6.49 23.84 42.91
C TRP A 350 -5.16 24.06 42.20
N VAL A 351 -4.13 24.40 42.97
CA VAL A 351 -2.83 24.83 42.46
C VAL A 351 -1.74 23.90 42.96
N LYS A 352 -0.92 23.40 42.03
CA LYS A 352 0.37 22.77 42.30
C LYS A 352 1.48 23.76 41.99
N THR A 353 2.17 24.24 43.01
CA THR A 353 3.36 25.09 42.84
C THR A 353 4.60 24.27 42.49
N GLY A 354 5.61 24.92 41.92
CA GLY A 354 6.86 24.26 41.53
C GLY A 354 6.73 23.39 40.27
N TRP A 355 5.68 23.58 39.47
CA TRP A 355 5.51 22.90 38.20
C TRP A 355 6.43 23.53 37.16
N THR A 356 7.49 22.83 36.76
CA THR A 356 8.54 23.34 35.86
C THR A 356 8.64 22.59 34.54
N HIS A 357 7.74 21.64 34.26
CA HIS A 357 7.68 20.99 32.95
C HIS A 357 7.27 22.02 31.89
N ARG A 358 8.01 22.00 30.78
CA ARG A 358 7.81 22.86 29.62
C ARG A 358 8.06 22.04 28.37
N PHE A 359 7.23 22.28 27.37
CA PHE A 359 7.32 21.59 26.09
C PHE A 359 7.22 22.61 24.96
N ASP A 360 7.71 22.24 23.79
CA ASP A 360 7.63 23.09 22.61
C ASP A 360 6.17 23.20 22.14
N HIS A 361 5.63 24.42 22.12
CA HIS A 361 4.29 24.73 21.63
C HIS A 361 4.25 24.99 20.13
N SER A 362 5.41 25.11 19.46
CA SER A 362 5.46 25.36 18.04
C SER A 362 4.94 24.16 17.27
N VAL A 363 4.14 24.43 16.23
CA VAL A 363 3.54 23.39 15.41
C VAL A 363 4.25 23.37 14.07
N SER A 364 5.24 22.49 13.93
CA SER A 364 5.86 22.16 12.66
C SER A 364 6.45 20.76 12.68
N PHE A 365 6.48 20.09 11.53
CA PHE A 365 7.23 18.85 11.35
C PHE A 365 8.76 19.09 11.31
N THR A 366 9.19 20.35 11.24
CA THR A 366 10.60 20.74 11.30
C THR A 366 10.90 21.37 12.65
N ALA A 367 11.83 20.79 13.41
CA ALA A 367 12.26 21.36 14.69
C ALA A 367 12.77 22.80 14.53
N GLY A 368 12.35 23.69 15.43
CA GLY A 368 12.74 25.10 15.44
C GLY A 368 11.98 25.99 14.45
N ARG A 369 11.02 25.46 13.71
CA ARG A 369 10.10 26.21 12.85
C ARG A 369 8.71 26.25 13.48
N ASP A 370 7.99 27.35 13.29
CA ASP A 370 6.60 27.47 13.72
C ASP A 370 5.66 27.70 12.52
N ASP A 371 4.77 26.73 12.28
CA ASP A 371 3.70 26.78 11.28
C ASP A 371 2.31 26.75 11.91
N THR A 372 2.17 27.18 13.18
CA THR A 372 0.91 27.08 13.94
C THR A 372 -0.30 27.59 13.17
N SER A 373 -0.20 28.72 12.47
CA SER A 373 -1.32 29.26 11.68
C SER A 373 -1.82 28.33 10.57
N ARG A 374 -0.96 27.42 10.07
CA ARG A 374 -1.32 26.42 9.04
C ARG A 374 -2.09 25.23 9.63
N PHE A 375 -1.84 24.87 10.89
CA PHE A 375 -2.37 23.66 11.53
C PHE A 375 -3.46 23.93 12.58
N VAL A 376 -3.53 25.16 13.10
CA VAL A 376 -4.43 25.54 14.19
C VAL A 376 -5.29 26.74 13.77
N ASP A 377 -6.56 26.76 14.19
CA ASP A 377 -7.47 27.90 14.04
C ASP A 377 -7.90 28.47 15.41
N GLY A 378 -8.61 29.59 15.39
CA GLY A 378 -9.06 30.28 16.60
C GLY A 378 -10.10 29.51 17.43
N THR A 379 -10.66 28.40 16.93
CA THR A 379 -11.61 27.57 17.70
C THR A 379 -10.87 26.71 18.72
N ASN A 380 -9.67 26.24 18.38
CA ASN A 380 -8.85 25.38 19.23
C ASN A 380 -7.40 25.95 19.32
N PRO A 381 -7.22 27.16 19.87
CA PRO A 381 -5.93 27.88 19.80
C PRO A 381 -4.79 27.17 20.55
N LEU A 382 -5.12 26.23 21.45
CA LEU A 382 -4.16 25.46 22.23
C LEU A 382 -3.93 24.05 21.68
N ALA A 383 -4.43 23.70 20.48
CA ALA A 383 -4.26 22.35 19.94
C ALA A 383 -2.78 21.91 19.85
N GLY A 384 -1.87 22.85 19.59
CA GLY A 384 -0.42 22.64 19.56
C GLY A 384 0.27 22.52 20.92
N TYR A 385 -0.43 22.80 22.03
CA TYR A 385 0.14 22.73 23.37
C TYR A 385 0.11 21.28 23.82
N PRO A 386 1.25 20.67 24.15
CA PRO A 386 1.32 19.24 24.37
C PRO A 386 1.08 18.84 25.82
N ASP A 387 0.94 19.80 26.74
CA ASP A 387 0.60 19.53 28.14
C ASP A 387 -0.77 18.84 28.23
N GLN A 388 -0.87 17.86 29.12
CA GLN A 388 -2.09 17.11 29.36
C GLN A 388 -2.23 16.79 30.85
N VAL A 389 -3.46 16.79 31.36
CA VAL A 389 -3.80 16.44 32.76
C VAL A 389 -5.00 15.51 32.77
N TRP A 390 -4.97 14.51 33.66
CA TRP A 390 -6.06 13.56 33.86
C TRP A 390 -6.44 13.47 35.33
N ILE A 391 -7.74 13.30 35.60
CA ILE A 391 -8.26 12.92 36.92
C ILE A 391 -9.02 11.61 36.77
N ASN A 392 -8.58 10.56 37.47
CA ASN A 392 -9.12 9.19 37.33
C ASN A 392 -9.22 8.77 35.85
N ASP A 393 -8.14 9.00 35.11
CA ASP A 393 -8.00 8.74 33.67
C ASP A 393 -8.94 9.53 32.75
N GLN A 394 -9.72 10.49 33.28
CA GLN A 394 -10.47 11.46 32.48
C GLN A 394 -9.60 12.67 32.15
N ALA A 395 -9.38 12.93 30.86
CA ALA A 395 -8.60 14.07 30.39
C ALA A 395 -9.30 15.40 30.70
N LEU A 396 -8.55 16.37 31.22
CA LEU A 396 -8.97 17.76 31.36
C LEU A 396 -8.65 18.55 30.08
N LYS A 397 -9.44 19.59 29.79
CA LYS A 397 -9.19 20.49 28.67
C LYS A 397 -8.25 21.63 29.09
N GLN A 398 -7.20 21.89 28.32
CA GLN A 398 -6.32 23.02 28.57
C GLN A 398 -7.02 24.34 28.23
N VAL A 399 -6.82 25.37 29.06
CA VAL A 399 -7.28 26.75 28.83
C VAL A 399 -6.10 27.72 28.89
N GLY A 400 -6.24 28.89 28.25
CA GLY A 400 -5.12 29.80 28.02
C GLY A 400 -4.75 30.74 29.18
N SER A 401 -5.52 30.72 30.27
CA SER A 401 -5.26 31.57 31.43
C SER A 401 -5.83 30.97 32.71
N ALA A 402 -5.28 31.39 33.86
CA ALA A 402 -5.77 30.96 35.17
C ALA A 402 -7.24 31.34 35.42
N GLY A 403 -7.69 32.50 34.92
CA GLY A 403 -9.08 32.95 35.07
C GLY A 403 -10.09 32.15 34.25
N ALA A 404 -9.63 31.43 33.23
CA ALA A 404 -10.48 30.54 32.43
C ALA A 404 -10.60 29.12 33.02
N VAL A 405 -9.93 28.85 34.15
CA VAL A 405 -9.96 27.53 34.78
C VAL A 405 -11.30 27.31 35.50
N THR A 406 -11.99 26.26 35.10
CA THR A 406 -13.30 25.82 35.59
C THR A 406 -13.29 24.29 35.72
N ALA A 407 -14.35 23.69 36.25
CA ALA A 407 -14.45 22.24 36.35
C ALA A 407 -14.22 21.58 34.97
N GLY A 408 -13.36 20.57 34.93
CA GLY A 408 -12.98 19.88 33.69
C GLY A 408 -11.83 20.52 32.92
N THR A 409 -11.26 21.64 33.40
CA THR A 409 -10.16 22.32 32.71
C THR A 409 -8.91 22.49 33.57
N PHE A 410 -7.78 22.78 32.90
CA PHE A 410 -6.51 23.08 33.54
C PHE A 410 -5.73 24.18 32.80
N PHE A 411 -4.79 24.80 33.50
CA PHE A 411 -3.86 25.80 32.97
C PHE A 411 -2.44 25.53 33.46
N VAL A 412 -1.47 25.64 32.55
CA VAL A 412 -0.03 25.61 32.87
C VAL A 412 0.45 27.05 32.92
N ASP A 413 0.71 27.54 34.13
CA ASP A 413 1.34 28.84 34.34
C ASP A 413 2.86 28.66 34.33
N GLU A 414 3.41 28.70 33.13
CA GLU A 414 4.83 28.61 32.90
C GLU A 414 5.64 29.70 33.62
N GLY A 415 5.13 30.94 33.67
CA GLY A 415 5.80 32.09 34.27
C GLY A 415 5.84 32.00 35.80
N GLY A 416 4.71 31.64 36.41
CA GLY A 416 4.59 31.43 37.86
C GLY A 416 5.05 30.05 38.34
N ARG A 417 5.37 29.12 37.43
CA ARG A 417 5.73 27.72 37.71
C ARG A 417 4.62 26.99 38.47
N ARG A 418 3.40 27.05 37.96
CA ARG A 418 2.20 26.46 38.57
C ARG A 418 1.42 25.62 37.58
N LEU A 419 0.86 24.51 38.06
CA LEU A 419 -0.22 23.79 37.38
C LEU A 419 -1.52 24.08 38.13
N VAL A 420 -2.56 24.50 37.41
CA VAL A 420 -3.85 24.88 37.99
C VAL A 420 -4.94 24.01 37.38
N ILE A 421 -5.77 23.38 38.21
CA ILE A 421 -6.93 22.59 37.77
C ILE A 421 -8.21 23.15 38.39
N GLY A 422 -9.34 23.04 37.68
CA GLY A 422 -10.63 23.51 38.16
C GLY A 422 -11.54 22.41 38.73
N SER A 423 -11.08 21.16 38.72
CA SER A 423 -11.78 20.03 39.34
C SER A 423 -11.10 19.62 40.64
N ASP A 424 -11.90 19.28 41.66
CA ASP A 424 -11.38 18.85 42.96
C ASP A 424 -10.57 17.55 42.85
N PRO A 425 -9.25 17.57 43.19
CA PRO A 425 -8.38 16.40 43.16
C PRO A 425 -8.47 15.53 44.41
N SER A 426 -9.21 15.94 45.45
CA SER A 426 -9.24 15.25 46.75
C SER A 426 -9.71 13.80 46.61
N GLY A 427 -8.88 12.85 47.07
CA GLY A 427 -9.17 11.41 46.97
C GLY A 427 -9.12 10.84 45.55
N LYS A 428 -8.64 11.59 44.55
CA LYS A 428 -8.57 11.17 43.15
C LYS A 428 -7.12 11.04 42.69
N ARG A 429 -6.90 10.15 41.71
CA ARG A 429 -5.61 10.05 41.03
C ARG A 429 -5.52 11.19 40.01
N VAL A 430 -4.53 12.06 40.18
CA VAL A 430 -4.21 13.11 39.19
C VAL A 430 -2.89 12.78 38.54
N GLU A 431 -2.86 12.74 37.22
CA GLU A 431 -1.66 12.56 36.41
C GLU A 431 -1.49 13.77 35.49
N ALA A 432 -0.25 14.17 35.25
CA ALA A 432 0.05 15.20 34.25
C ALA A 432 1.25 14.76 33.41
N SER A 433 1.24 15.09 32.12
CA SER A 433 2.31 14.75 31.19
C SER A 433 3.64 15.36 31.63
N THR A 434 4.70 14.54 31.67
CA THR A 434 6.04 14.94 32.09
C THR A 434 7.14 14.55 31.11
N LEU A 435 6.84 13.67 30.15
CA LEU A 435 7.74 13.19 29.10
C LEU A 435 7.12 13.42 27.72
N ALA A 436 7.97 13.72 26.74
CA ALA A 436 7.52 14.04 25.38
C ALA A 436 7.51 12.84 24.41
N ARG A 437 8.31 11.80 24.65
CA ARG A 437 8.43 10.68 23.70
C ARG A 437 8.67 9.35 24.41
N ALA A 438 8.03 8.29 23.90
CA ALA A 438 8.15 6.95 24.45
C ALA A 438 9.28 6.18 23.76
N PHE A 439 9.24 6.11 22.43
CA PHE A 439 10.15 5.29 21.64
C PHE A 439 10.72 6.02 20.43
N LYS A 440 12.04 5.94 20.31
CA LYS A 440 12.77 6.24 19.09
C LYS A 440 13.49 4.99 18.60
N VAL A 441 13.02 4.40 17.50
CA VAL A 441 13.57 3.15 16.95
C VAL A 441 14.39 3.44 15.70
N GLN A 442 15.71 3.38 15.84
CA GLN A 442 16.70 3.49 14.77
C GLN A 442 17.45 2.18 14.51
N GLY A 443 17.13 1.13 15.23
CA GLY A 443 17.69 -0.20 15.05
C GLY A 443 16.90 -1.03 14.04
N LYS A 444 17.55 -1.43 12.92
CA LYS A 444 16.91 -2.30 11.91
C LYS A 444 16.54 -3.67 12.48
N HIS A 445 15.56 -4.33 11.89
CA HIS A 445 15.02 -5.63 12.34
C HIS A 445 14.49 -5.59 13.79
N THR A 446 14.01 -4.43 14.24
CA THR A 446 13.46 -4.28 15.60
C THR A 446 11.96 -4.53 15.60
N THR A 447 11.51 -5.30 16.58
CA THR A 447 10.08 -5.56 16.84
C THR A 447 9.68 -5.02 18.21
N LEU A 448 8.63 -4.22 18.26
CA LEU A 448 7.94 -3.84 19.50
C LEU A 448 6.59 -4.55 19.55
N ARG A 449 6.27 -5.28 20.63
CA ARG A 449 5.01 -6.03 20.69
C ARG A 449 4.37 -6.23 22.07
N GLY A 450 3.05 -6.18 22.12
CA GLY A 450 2.26 -6.64 23.28
C GLY A 450 2.08 -5.66 24.44
N PHE A 451 2.37 -4.38 24.25
CA PHE A 451 2.33 -3.39 25.33
C PHE A 451 1.69 -2.07 24.87
N GLY A 452 1.31 -1.26 25.86
CA GLY A 452 0.70 0.04 25.64
C GLY A 452 1.69 1.21 25.74
N VAL A 453 1.39 2.30 25.04
CA VAL A 453 2.06 3.61 25.11
C VAL A 453 0.99 4.69 25.27
N GLU A 454 1.10 5.53 26.30
CA GLU A 454 0.10 6.57 26.56
C GLU A 454 0.64 7.86 27.18
N ARG A 455 -0.13 8.94 27.01
CA ARG A 455 -0.01 10.19 27.78
C ARG A 455 1.34 10.92 27.67
N TYR A 456 2.02 10.79 26.54
CA TYR A 456 3.21 11.59 26.25
C TYR A 456 2.83 12.96 25.70
N ALA A 457 3.49 14.00 26.22
CA ALA A 457 3.45 15.38 25.72
C ALA A 457 4.28 15.51 24.41
N THR A 458 3.97 14.68 23.43
CA THR A 458 4.67 14.64 22.14
C THR A 458 4.45 15.94 21.40
N THR A 459 5.55 16.62 21.06
CA THR A 459 5.54 17.82 20.24
C THR A 459 5.47 17.44 18.76
N VAL A 460 4.96 18.31 17.90
CA VAL A 460 4.76 18.00 16.47
C VAL A 460 6.08 17.69 15.76
N SER A 461 7.16 18.38 16.14
CA SER A 461 8.50 18.19 15.57
C SER A 461 9.14 16.85 15.93
N MET A 462 8.65 16.15 16.96
CA MET A 462 9.09 14.80 17.30
C MET A 462 8.44 13.71 16.42
N MET A 463 7.47 14.09 15.58
CA MET A 463 6.75 13.24 14.64
C MET A 463 5.83 12.18 15.26
N GLY A 464 6.14 11.63 16.45
CA GLY A 464 5.26 10.67 17.13
C GLY A 464 5.78 10.21 18.51
N ALA A 465 4.87 9.74 19.36
CA ALA A 465 5.21 9.14 20.65
C ALA A 465 6.03 7.85 20.46
N VAL A 466 5.73 7.11 19.39
CA VAL A 466 6.51 5.97 18.89
C VAL A 466 6.96 6.28 17.46
N THR A 467 8.23 6.02 17.16
CA THR A 467 8.78 6.25 15.82
C THR A 467 9.62 5.10 15.31
N ALA A 468 9.42 4.75 14.05
CA ALA A 468 10.14 3.73 13.31
C ALA A 468 10.95 4.40 12.19
N GLU A 469 12.23 4.68 12.46
CA GLU A 469 13.02 5.65 11.70
C GLU A 469 13.99 5.03 10.68
N VAL A 470 14.06 3.70 10.59
CA VAL A 470 14.97 2.96 9.69
C VAL A 470 14.26 1.76 9.06
N ASP A 471 14.95 1.08 8.15
CA ASP A 471 14.40 -0.09 7.46
C ASP A 471 14.01 -1.22 8.41
N ASP A 472 13.01 -1.99 8.01
CA ASP A 472 12.56 -3.24 8.63
C ASP A 472 12.28 -3.10 10.13
N ILE A 473 11.16 -2.44 10.43
CA ILE A 473 10.65 -2.30 11.79
C ILE A 473 9.22 -2.85 11.85
N SER A 474 8.96 -3.63 12.90
CA SER A 474 7.66 -4.24 13.17
C SER A 474 7.05 -3.71 14.47
N LEU A 475 5.80 -3.28 14.40
CA LEU A 475 4.97 -2.96 15.57
C LEU A 475 3.77 -3.91 15.57
N GLU A 476 3.59 -4.67 16.66
CA GLU A 476 2.59 -5.73 16.72
C GLU A 476 1.80 -5.70 18.04
N ASN A 477 0.46 -5.78 18.00
CA ASN A 477 -0.36 -5.87 19.22
C ASN A 477 0.01 -4.78 20.24
N MET A 478 0.11 -3.54 19.77
CA MET A 478 0.38 -2.38 20.61
C MET A 478 -0.84 -1.48 20.70
N VAL A 479 -1.05 -0.92 21.88
CA VAL A 479 -2.00 0.18 22.09
C VAL A 479 -1.21 1.49 22.17
N VAL A 480 -1.52 2.46 21.31
CA VAL A 480 -0.88 3.79 21.33
C VAL A 480 -1.97 4.85 21.47
N ARG A 481 -2.11 5.44 22.65
CA ARG A 481 -3.27 6.28 22.96
C ARG A 481 -2.98 7.57 23.71
N ASP A 482 -3.87 8.53 23.56
CA ASP A 482 -3.94 9.73 24.39
C ASP A 482 -2.63 10.53 24.45
N ASN A 483 -1.78 10.43 23.42
CA ASN A 483 -0.57 11.25 23.29
C ASN A 483 -0.94 12.61 22.67
N ALA A 484 -0.21 13.64 23.06
CA ALA A 484 -0.62 15.01 22.81
C ALA A 484 -0.70 15.41 21.33
N THR A 485 0.09 14.78 20.45
CA THR A 485 0.02 15.02 18.99
C THR A 485 -0.09 13.72 18.21
N ILE A 486 1.02 13.15 17.75
CA ILE A 486 1.01 11.98 16.86
C ILE A 486 1.29 10.70 17.65
N GLY A 487 0.52 9.65 17.39
CA GLY A 487 0.74 8.34 18.02
C GLY A 487 1.97 7.63 17.48
N VAL A 488 1.92 7.24 16.21
CA VAL A 488 2.99 6.49 15.51
C VAL A 488 3.46 7.24 14.27
N TYR A 489 4.77 7.29 14.04
CA TYR A 489 5.31 7.83 12.79
C TYR A 489 6.47 7.00 12.25
N ALA A 490 6.56 6.85 10.92
CA ALA A 490 7.61 6.05 10.30
C ALA A 490 8.17 6.65 9.00
N TRP A 491 9.39 6.25 8.66
CA TRP A 491 10.04 6.52 7.38
C TRP A 491 11.07 5.43 7.08
N ASN A 492 11.62 5.45 5.87
CA ASN A 492 12.44 4.40 5.28
C ASN A 492 11.67 3.09 5.05
N ASP A 493 12.30 2.11 4.40
CA ASP A 493 11.60 1.01 3.74
C ASP A 493 11.21 -0.12 4.69
N VAL A 494 10.29 -0.98 4.30
CA VAL A 494 9.85 -2.16 5.03
C VAL A 494 9.29 -1.81 6.41
N LYS A 495 7.98 -1.66 6.50
CA LYS A 495 7.26 -1.40 7.76
C LYS A 495 6.13 -2.39 7.94
N ASN A 496 6.10 -3.05 9.10
CA ASN A 496 5.06 -4.02 9.43
C ASN A 496 4.27 -3.55 10.64
N PHE A 497 3.11 -2.98 10.40
CA PHE A 497 2.16 -2.56 11.43
C PHE A 497 1.00 -3.53 11.45
N ARG A 498 0.87 -4.30 12.53
CA ARG A 498 -0.13 -5.36 12.61
C ARG A 498 -0.83 -5.35 13.95
N ARG A 499 -2.16 -5.44 13.94
CA ARG A 499 -2.98 -5.48 15.16
C ARG A 499 -2.64 -4.32 16.10
N LEU A 500 -2.57 -3.11 15.58
CA LEU A 500 -2.40 -1.92 16.40
C LEU A 500 -3.76 -1.38 16.85
N THR A 501 -3.81 -0.77 18.04
CA THR A 501 -4.92 0.10 18.44
C THR A 501 -4.36 1.50 18.69
N VAL A 502 -4.52 2.40 17.71
CA VAL A 502 -4.00 3.77 17.77
C VAL A 502 -5.18 4.74 17.90
N THR A 503 -5.37 5.30 19.09
CA THR A 503 -6.61 6.03 19.41
C THR A 503 -6.44 7.24 20.32
N GLY A 504 -7.24 8.29 20.12
CA GLY A 504 -7.23 9.45 21.02
C GLY A 504 -5.97 10.32 20.93
N ASN A 505 -5.11 10.12 19.93
CA ASN A 505 -3.92 10.96 19.76
C ASN A 505 -4.32 12.34 19.22
N GLY A 506 -3.64 13.38 19.68
CA GLY A 506 -4.10 14.75 19.55
C GLY A 506 -4.14 15.34 18.15
N LEU A 507 -3.27 14.91 17.23
CA LEU A 507 -3.16 15.39 15.84
C LEU A 507 -3.44 14.26 14.82
N MET A 508 -2.68 13.17 14.88
CA MET A 508 -2.79 12.06 13.93
C MET A 508 -2.55 10.72 14.62
N GLY A 509 -3.24 9.68 14.17
CA GLY A 509 -2.98 8.32 14.63
C GLY A 509 -1.61 7.82 14.14
N LEU A 510 -1.49 7.65 12.83
CA LEU A 510 -0.32 7.07 12.19
C LEU A 510 0.14 7.89 10.97
N GLY A 511 1.43 8.24 10.93
CA GLY A 511 2.06 8.88 9.77
C GLY A 511 3.16 8.04 9.15
N VAL A 512 3.30 8.06 7.83
CA VAL A 512 4.45 7.48 7.13
C VAL A 512 4.94 8.45 6.06
N ASN A 513 6.25 8.59 5.91
CA ASN A 513 6.85 9.42 4.87
C ASN A 513 8.07 8.74 4.27
N LYS A 514 8.25 8.77 2.95
CA LYS A 514 9.46 8.25 2.25
C LYS A 514 9.79 6.81 2.62
N ALA A 515 8.93 5.89 2.18
CA ALA A 515 9.05 4.47 2.52
C ALA A 515 8.52 3.56 1.41
N ALA A 516 9.24 2.49 1.11
CA ALA A 516 8.72 1.35 0.35
C ALA A 516 8.20 0.23 1.28
N ASP A 517 7.35 -0.65 0.77
CA ASP A 517 6.93 -1.91 1.43
C ASP A 517 6.33 -1.71 2.83
N VAL A 518 5.28 -0.89 2.90
CA VAL A 518 4.56 -0.58 4.15
C VAL A 518 3.30 -1.42 4.24
N SER A 519 3.11 -2.13 5.36
CA SER A 519 1.86 -2.84 5.66
C SER A 519 1.22 -2.31 6.95
N LEU A 520 -0.08 -2.02 6.86
CA LEU A 520 -0.97 -1.75 7.99
C LEU A 520 -2.12 -2.76 7.93
N THR A 521 -2.12 -3.71 8.85
CA THR A 521 -3.01 -4.88 8.81
C THR A 521 -3.73 -5.11 10.13
N ASP A 522 -4.99 -5.55 10.05
CA ASP A 522 -5.81 -5.97 11.19
C ASP A 522 -5.83 -4.95 12.35
N SER A 523 -5.76 -3.65 12.06
CA SER A 523 -5.56 -2.60 13.06
C SER A 523 -6.77 -1.69 13.25
N VAL A 524 -6.85 -1.03 14.41
CA VAL A 524 -7.85 -0.01 14.75
C VAL A 524 -7.17 1.36 14.84
N ILE A 525 -7.55 2.27 13.96
CA ILE A 525 -7.08 3.67 13.97
C ILE A 525 -8.30 4.58 14.17
N ALA A 526 -8.54 5.03 15.40
CA ALA A 526 -9.81 5.65 15.73
C ALA A 526 -9.76 6.84 16.68
N ARG A 527 -10.68 7.79 16.52
CA ARG A 527 -10.82 8.96 17.42
C ARG A 527 -9.54 9.79 17.58
N ASN A 528 -8.70 9.81 16.54
CA ASN A 528 -7.51 10.67 16.51
C ASN A 528 -7.87 12.08 16.03
N ASN A 529 -6.90 12.97 16.14
CA ASN A 529 -7.09 14.42 16.16
C ASN A 529 -7.94 14.91 17.35
N ALA A 530 -7.66 14.35 18.54
CA ALA A 530 -8.41 14.66 19.76
C ALA A 530 -8.26 16.13 20.20
N GLN A 531 -7.16 16.80 19.83
CA GLN A 531 -6.92 18.22 20.10
C GLN A 531 -7.54 19.15 19.04
N ARG A 532 -8.17 18.60 18.00
CA ARG A 532 -8.90 19.35 16.97
C ARG A 532 -8.03 20.33 16.19
N PHE A 533 -6.85 19.88 15.77
CA PHE A 533 -6.11 20.54 14.69
C PHE A 533 -6.98 20.67 13.44
N LYS A 534 -6.66 21.64 12.58
CA LYS A 534 -7.25 21.75 11.24
C LYS A 534 -7.08 20.41 10.51
N PRO A 535 -8.10 19.92 9.78
CA PRO A 535 -7.98 18.67 9.03
C PRO A 535 -6.81 18.67 8.04
N ALA A 536 -6.65 19.77 7.29
CA ALA A 536 -5.47 20.01 6.48
C ALA A 536 -4.41 20.77 7.32
N PRO A 537 -3.12 20.46 7.15
CA PRO A 537 -2.58 19.63 6.08
C PRO A 537 -2.49 18.13 6.40
N ALA A 538 -2.72 17.65 7.62
CA ALA A 538 -2.36 16.26 7.96
C ALA A 538 -3.20 15.55 9.04
N ALA A 539 -4.16 16.23 9.68
CA ALA A 539 -4.82 15.67 10.86
C ALA A 539 -5.83 14.57 10.49
N GLY A 540 -5.94 13.55 11.35
CA GLY A 540 -6.87 12.43 11.14
C GLY A 540 -6.34 11.08 11.62
N GLY A 541 -6.74 10.02 10.92
CA GLY A 541 -6.35 8.64 11.21
C GLY A 541 -4.95 8.33 10.70
N VAL A 542 -4.83 8.15 9.39
CA VAL A 542 -3.61 7.71 8.70
C VAL A 542 -3.24 8.68 7.59
N LYS A 543 -1.98 9.15 7.57
CA LYS A 543 -1.42 9.87 6.42
C LYS A 543 -0.11 9.25 5.95
N ILE A 544 0.00 8.99 4.65
CA ILE A 544 1.17 8.38 4.01
C ILE A 544 1.63 9.26 2.85
N THR A 545 2.92 9.59 2.83
CA THR A 545 3.52 10.44 1.80
C THR A 545 4.78 9.84 1.19
N GLU A 546 4.99 10.09 -0.11
CA GLU A 546 6.18 9.63 -0.85
C GLU A 546 6.47 8.12 -0.65
N ALA A 547 5.45 7.27 -0.76
CA ALA A 547 5.57 5.84 -0.46
C ALA A 547 5.33 4.91 -1.66
N ASP A 548 6.01 3.77 -1.69
CA ASP A 548 5.89 2.76 -2.76
C ASP A 548 5.47 1.40 -2.18
N GLY A 549 4.53 0.70 -2.81
CA GLY A 549 4.14 -0.65 -2.38
C GLY A 549 3.49 -0.66 -1.00
N VAL A 550 2.40 0.09 -0.82
CA VAL A 550 1.70 0.20 0.47
C VAL A 550 0.45 -0.66 0.50
N ARG A 551 0.27 -1.43 1.59
CA ARG A 551 -0.95 -2.19 1.88
C ARG A 551 -1.62 -1.69 3.16
N VAL A 552 -2.88 -1.29 3.05
CA VAL A 552 -3.79 -0.99 4.17
C VAL A 552 -4.94 -1.98 4.07
N ASP A 553 -4.84 -3.08 4.83
CA ASP A 553 -5.69 -4.26 4.66
C ASP A 553 -6.40 -4.67 5.96
N GLY A 554 -7.72 -4.91 5.91
CA GLY A 554 -8.47 -5.48 7.05
C GLY A 554 -8.53 -4.58 8.29
N ASN A 555 -8.50 -3.25 8.14
CA ASN A 555 -8.47 -2.32 9.28
C ASN A 555 -9.83 -1.70 9.61
N ILE A 556 -9.99 -1.24 10.85
CA ILE A 556 -11.05 -0.31 11.27
C ILE A 556 -10.44 1.09 11.39
N VAL A 557 -10.86 2.01 10.54
CA VAL A 557 -10.42 3.41 10.56
C VAL A 557 -11.63 4.30 10.82
N SER A 558 -11.84 4.68 12.08
CA SER A 558 -13.13 5.25 12.48
C SER A 558 -13.10 6.49 13.36
N ASP A 559 -14.08 7.37 13.14
CA ASP A 559 -14.39 8.49 14.03
C ASP A 559 -13.19 9.42 14.27
N ASN A 560 -12.25 9.51 13.33
CA ASN A 560 -11.15 10.46 13.39
C ASN A 560 -11.68 11.85 13.02
N ASN A 561 -11.26 12.87 13.76
CA ASN A 561 -11.60 14.25 13.43
C ASN A 561 -10.69 14.75 12.29
N GLY A 562 -10.89 14.24 11.09
CA GLY A 562 -10.09 14.53 9.92
C GLY A 562 -10.28 13.44 8.89
N SER A 563 -9.23 13.18 8.12
CA SER A 563 -9.23 12.09 7.14
C SER A 563 -9.15 10.72 7.83
N GLY A 564 -9.68 9.68 7.19
CA GLY A 564 -9.49 8.29 7.59
C GLY A 564 -8.11 7.80 7.14
N VAL A 565 -7.98 7.51 5.84
CA VAL A 565 -6.73 7.10 5.18
C VAL A 565 -6.41 8.07 4.06
N TRP A 566 -5.25 8.72 4.13
CA TRP A 566 -4.83 9.73 3.16
C TRP A 566 -3.44 9.44 2.61
N PHE A 567 -3.38 9.13 1.32
CA PHE A 567 -2.15 9.13 0.53
C PHE A 567 -1.97 10.48 -0.13
N ASP A 568 -0.81 11.09 0.05
CA ASP A 568 -0.51 12.41 -0.47
C ASP A 568 0.91 12.44 -1.02
N VAL A 569 1.11 13.15 -2.14
CA VAL A 569 2.40 13.36 -2.81
C VAL A 569 3.19 12.07 -3.14
N ASN A 570 3.31 11.78 -4.42
CA ASN A 570 4.26 10.82 -5.00
C ASN A 570 4.17 9.40 -4.42
N SER A 571 3.00 9.01 -3.92
CA SER A 571 2.80 7.62 -3.49
C SER A 571 2.35 6.76 -4.67
N ARG A 572 2.78 5.50 -4.71
CA ARG A 572 2.43 4.54 -5.77
C ARG A 572 2.35 3.10 -5.30
N ASP A 573 1.76 2.25 -6.15
CA ASP A 573 1.56 0.82 -5.88
C ASP A 573 0.74 0.61 -4.58
N ILE A 574 -0.35 1.36 -4.46
CA ILE A 574 -1.18 1.48 -3.26
C ILE A 574 -2.28 0.41 -3.27
N ARG A 575 -2.52 -0.24 -2.14
CA ARG A 575 -3.67 -1.13 -1.92
C ARG A 575 -4.39 -0.77 -0.64
N VAL A 576 -5.67 -0.45 -0.75
CA VAL A 576 -6.59 -0.20 0.38
C VAL A 576 -7.71 -1.23 0.25
N THR A 577 -7.63 -2.31 1.03
CA THR A 577 -8.50 -3.49 0.86
C THR A 577 -9.16 -3.97 2.14
N GLY A 578 -10.38 -4.50 2.05
CA GLY A 578 -11.03 -5.18 3.19
C GLY A 578 -11.29 -4.30 4.42
N ASN A 579 -11.21 -2.96 4.32
CA ASN A 579 -11.27 -2.08 5.48
C ASN A 579 -12.71 -1.66 5.81
N THR A 580 -12.97 -1.39 7.10
CA THR A 580 -14.14 -0.63 7.55
C THR A 580 -13.69 0.79 7.90
N VAL A 581 -14.05 1.76 7.05
CA VAL A 581 -13.67 3.17 7.22
C VAL A 581 -14.92 3.99 7.47
N SER A 582 -15.10 4.52 8.68
CA SER A 582 -16.38 5.13 9.03
C SER A 582 -16.35 6.31 9.99
N GLY A 583 -17.26 7.27 9.80
CA GLY A 583 -17.46 8.36 10.76
C GLY A 583 -16.33 9.40 10.79
N ASN A 584 -15.44 9.41 9.80
CA ASN A 584 -14.36 10.40 9.73
C ASN A 584 -14.93 11.76 9.27
N THR A 585 -14.50 12.86 9.91
CA THR A 585 -15.14 14.18 9.71
C THR A 585 -14.75 14.87 8.40
N THR A 586 -13.83 14.30 7.61
CA THR A 586 -13.57 14.71 6.22
C THR A 586 -13.72 13.54 5.24
N THR A 587 -12.62 12.99 4.73
CA THR A 587 -12.62 11.93 3.72
C THR A 587 -12.36 10.58 4.38
N GLY A 588 -13.06 9.52 3.96
CA GLY A 588 -12.76 8.14 4.34
C GLY A 588 -11.42 7.71 3.74
N VAL A 589 -11.34 7.58 2.41
CA VAL A 589 -10.11 7.25 1.68
C VAL A 589 -9.75 8.36 0.68
N GLN A 590 -8.54 8.90 0.76
CA GLN A 590 -8.06 9.96 -0.13
C GLN A 590 -6.77 9.53 -0.82
N ILE A 591 -6.77 9.56 -2.15
CA ILE A 591 -5.58 9.42 -2.99
C ILE A 591 -5.32 10.79 -3.63
N GLU A 592 -4.23 11.43 -3.25
CA GLU A 592 -3.87 12.76 -3.71
C GLU A 592 -2.43 12.78 -4.26
N LEU A 593 -2.24 13.42 -5.42
CA LEU A 593 -0.93 13.60 -6.06
C LEU A 593 -0.13 12.29 -6.20
N SER A 594 -0.82 11.19 -6.49
CA SER A 594 -0.30 9.81 -6.43
C SER A 594 -0.68 9.02 -7.70
N GLU A 595 -0.16 7.81 -7.88
CA GLU A 595 -0.42 6.96 -9.07
C GLU A 595 -0.62 5.50 -8.65
N ASN A 596 -1.30 4.69 -9.46
CA ASN A 596 -1.40 3.23 -9.32
C ASN A 596 -1.94 2.78 -7.95
N ALA A 597 -3.26 2.83 -7.79
CA ALA A 597 -3.94 2.50 -6.54
C ALA A 597 -5.14 1.56 -6.74
N ILE A 598 -5.25 0.54 -5.89
CA ILE A 598 -6.42 -0.33 -5.79
C ILE A 598 -7.16 -0.01 -4.48
N ILE A 599 -8.41 0.44 -4.60
CA ILE A 599 -9.35 0.62 -3.49
C ILE A 599 -10.46 -0.42 -3.69
N ALA A 600 -10.38 -1.55 -2.99
CA ALA A 600 -11.31 -2.64 -3.22
C ALA A 600 -11.81 -3.34 -1.96
N ASP A 601 -13.02 -3.88 -2.01
CA ASP A 601 -13.59 -4.65 -0.89
C ASP A 601 -13.70 -3.89 0.45
N ASN A 602 -13.86 -2.56 0.40
CA ASN A 602 -14.00 -1.75 1.60
C ASN A 602 -15.47 -1.43 1.92
N HIS A 603 -15.75 -1.25 3.21
CA HIS A 603 -16.99 -0.64 3.71
C HIS A 603 -16.71 0.80 4.11
N LEU A 604 -17.30 1.75 3.38
CA LEU A 604 -17.14 3.19 3.62
C LEU A 604 -18.47 3.77 4.07
N SER A 605 -18.59 4.24 5.32
CA SER A 605 -19.88 4.72 5.84
C SER A 605 -19.75 5.93 6.75
N ARG A 606 -20.76 6.82 6.79
CA ARG A 606 -20.80 7.98 7.70
C ARG A 606 -19.61 8.94 7.62
N ASN A 607 -18.75 8.83 6.61
CA ASN A 607 -17.70 9.81 6.33
C ASN A 607 -18.34 10.99 5.59
N VAL A 608 -17.85 12.22 5.80
CA VAL A 608 -18.33 13.38 5.02
C VAL A 608 -18.12 13.15 3.51
N LEU A 609 -17.01 12.51 3.14
CA LEU A 609 -16.76 12.00 1.80
C LEU A 609 -16.27 10.55 1.89
N GLY A 610 -16.89 9.63 1.15
CA GLY A 610 -16.48 8.22 1.09
C GLY A 610 -15.05 8.07 0.58
N ALA A 611 -14.83 8.37 -0.70
CA ALA A 611 -13.49 8.40 -1.27
C ALA A 611 -13.24 9.62 -2.18
N LYS A 612 -11.97 10.09 -2.21
CA LYS A 612 -11.51 11.20 -3.04
C LYS A 612 -10.28 10.81 -3.84
N ILE A 613 -10.33 11.00 -5.15
CA ILE A 613 -9.17 10.90 -6.04
C ILE A 613 -8.86 12.30 -6.56
N MET A 614 -7.67 12.81 -6.26
CA MET A 614 -7.29 14.17 -6.61
C MET A 614 -5.92 14.20 -7.27
N ASN A 615 -5.84 14.76 -8.48
CA ASN A 615 -4.59 14.84 -9.24
C ASN A 615 -3.83 13.51 -9.23
N SER A 616 -4.53 12.40 -9.40
CA SER A 616 -3.98 11.05 -9.26
C SER A 616 -4.61 10.13 -10.29
N GLY A 617 -3.84 9.21 -10.84
CA GLY A 617 -4.31 8.31 -11.88
C GLY A 617 -3.97 6.85 -11.66
N GLU A 618 -4.31 6.02 -12.65
CA GLU A 618 -4.23 4.55 -12.58
C GLU A 618 -4.91 4.02 -11.31
N VAL A 619 -6.13 4.48 -11.03
CA VAL A 619 -6.86 4.15 -9.80
C VAL A 619 -8.02 3.21 -10.09
N ASP A 620 -7.99 2.02 -9.49
CA ASP A 620 -9.03 1.01 -9.53
C ASP A 620 -9.90 1.04 -8.26
N ILE A 621 -11.16 1.42 -8.39
CA ILE A 621 -12.16 1.43 -7.31
C ILE A 621 -13.18 0.32 -7.58
N TRP A 622 -13.04 -0.81 -6.87
CA TRP A 622 -13.81 -2.02 -7.17
C TRP A 622 -14.51 -2.61 -5.96
N ASN A 623 -15.75 -3.07 -6.13
CA ASN A 623 -16.38 -3.93 -5.13
C ASN A 623 -16.39 -3.34 -3.71
N ASN A 624 -16.52 -2.02 -3.58
CA ASN A 624 -16.70 -1.37 -2.28
C ASN A 624 -18.19 -1.24 -1.97
N THR A 625 -18.55 -1.27 -0.69
CA THR A 625 -19.87 -0.91 -0.20
C THR A 625 -19.79 0.48 0.44
N ILE A 626 -20.39 1.48 -0.21
CA ILE A 626 -20.34 2.88 0.20
C ILE A 626 -21.73 3.30 0.65
N ASP A 627 -21.88 3.62 1.93
CA ASP A 627 -23.07 4.25 2.51
C ASP A 627 -22.78 5.73 2.79
N ALA A 628 -23.12 6.57 1.82
CA ALA A 628 -22.75 7.96 1.82
C ALA A 628 -23.70 8.78 2.71
N SER A 629 -23.19 9.32 3.83
CA SER A 629 -23.94 10.28 4.63
C SER A 629 -24.00 11.67 3.98
N THR A 630 -22.96 12.08 3.25
CA THR A 630 -22.92 13.39 2.57
C THR A 630 -22.42 13.28 1.13
N ARG A 631 -21.28 12.64 0.87
CA ARG A 631 -20.79 12.44 -0.51
C ARG A 631 -20.14 11.07 -0.64
N ALA A 632 -20.47 10.34 -1.69
CA ALA A 632 -19.92 9.02 -1.95
C ALA A 632 -18.50 9.12 -2.52
N LEU A 633 -18.35 9.83 -3.64
CA LEU A 633 -17.12 9.89 -4.41
C LEU A 633 -16.82 11.31 -4.87
N SER A 634 -15.53 11.64 -4.94
CA SER A 634 -15.04 12.88 -5.49
C SER A 634 -13.83 12.63 -6.38
N PHE A 635 -13.82 13.25 -7.56
CA PHE A 635 -12.73 13.26 -8.52
C PHE A 635 -12.37 14.70 -8.79
N ALA A 636 -11.11 15.07 -8.61
CA ALA A 636 -10.68 16.46 -8.75
C ALA A 636 -9.36 16.57 -9.49
N GLN A 637 -9.32 17.47 -10.48
CA GLN A 637 -8.09 18.00 -11.06
C GLN A 637 -7.97 19.48 -10.69
N ASP A 638 -6.80 19.91 -10.23
CA ASP A 638 -6.43 21.32 -10.11
C ASP A 638 -5.18 21.64 -10.95
N GLU A 639 -4.61 22.84 -10.80
CA GLU A 639 -3.46 23.31 -11.55
C GLU A 639 -2.14 22.60 -11.22
N ARG A 640 -2.07 21.86 -10.12
CA ARG A 640 -0.83 21.20 -9.67
C ARG A 640 -0.41 20.13 -10.66
N ARG A 641 0.88 20.10 -10.99
CA ARG A 641 1.55 19.09 -11.82
C ARG A 641 2.87 18.73 -11.18
N GLN A 642 3.35 17.51 -11.42
CA GLN A 642 4.60 17.02 -10.89
C GLN A 642 5.78 17.96 -11.20
N PRO A 643 6.38 18.62 -10.20
CA PRO A 643 7.50 19.53 -10.42
C PRO A 643 8.80 18.78 -10.72
N ALA A 644 8.99 17.58 -10.16
CA ALA A 644 10.23 16.83 -10.34
C ALA A 644 10.26 16.15 -11.72
N SER A 645 11.17 16.58 -12.60
CA SER A 645 11.29 16.08 -13.98
C SER A 645 11.42 14.56 -14.06
N GLY A 646 12.18 13.95 -13.15
CA GLY A 646 12.35 12.49 -13.07
C GLY A 646 11.09 11.70 -12.69
N LEU A 647 10.11 12.35 -12.06
CA LEU A 647 8.86 11.72 -11.63
C LEU A 647 7.68 12.01 -12.57
N LYS A 648 7.81 12.95 -13.52
CA LYS A 648 6.70 13.36 -14.42
C LYS A 648 6.09 12.23 -15.25
N SER A 649 6.84 11.16 -15.50
CA SER A 649 6.36 9.98 -16.24
C SER A 649 5.93 8.82 -15.34
N ILE A 650 6.05 8.97 -14.02
CA ILE A 650 5.80 7.94 -13.02
C ILE A 650 4.61 8.34 -12.13
N VAL A 651 4.59 9.60 -11.68
CA VAL A 651 3.51 10.19 -10.89
C VAL A 651 3.32 11.63 -11.36
N PRO A 652 2.56 11.87 -12.44
CA PRO A 652 2.44 13.16 -13.14
C PRO A 652 1.61 14.19 -12.39
N TRP A 653 0.84 13.77 -11.39
CA TRP A 653 -0.21 14.52 -10.71
C TRP A 653 -1.37 14.88 -11.64
N LEU A 654 -1.85 13.88 -12.36
CA LEU A 654 -2.98 13.98 -13.27
C LEU A 654 -4.08 13.03 -12.84
N LEU A 655 -5.31 13.52 -12.82
CA LEU A 655 -6.52 12.71 -12.77
C LEU A 655 -6.71 12.06 -14.14
N ASP A 656 -6.33 10.80 -14.26
CA ASP A 656 -6.47 10.01 -15.49
C ASP A 656 -6.53 8.50 -15.17
N ASP A 657 -7.07 7.69 -16.08
CA ASP A 657 -7.19 6.24 -15.92
C ASP A 657 -7.78 5.77 -14.57
N VAL A 658 -8.87 6.41 -14.15
CA VAL A 658 -9.63 6.00 -12.96
C VAL A 658 -10.77 5.09 -13.37
N THR A 659 -10.79 3.87 -12.85
CA THR A 659 -11.83 2.87 -13.06
C THR A 659 -12.70 2.72 -11.82
N VAL A 660 -14.02 2.72 -11.99
CA VAL A 660 -14.99 2.52 -10.89
C VAL A 660 -16.01 1.45 -11.28
N ARG A 661 -15.90 0.23 -10.72
CA ARG A 661 -16.78 -0.89 -11.10
C ARG A 661 -17.27 -1.75 -9.95
N ASN A 662 -18.45 -2.35 -10.14
CA ASN A 662 -19.06 -3.29 -9.21
C ASN A 662 -19.26 -2.77 -7.78
N ASN A 663 -19.21 -1.45 -7.55
CA ASN A 663 -19.43 -0.88 -6.23
C ASN A 663 -20.93 -0.84 -5.92
N VAL A 664 -21.28 -0.97 -4.64
CA VAL A 664 -22.61 -0.60 -4.14
C VAL A 664 -22.50 0.79 -3.55
N ILE A 665 -23.25 1.74 -4.09
CA ILE A 665 -23.21 3.15 -3.70
C ILE A 665 -24.61 3.57 -3.26
N SER A 666 -24.81 3.62 -1.95
CA SER A 666 -26.05 4.04 -1.30
C SER A 666 -25.96 5.53 -0.95
N TYR A 667 -26.90 6.33 -1.44
CA TYR A 667 -27.03 7.74 -1.04
C TYR A 667 -27.95 7.86 0.17
N GLY A 668 -27.41 8.39 1.26
CA GLY A 668 -28.18 8.72 2.46
C GLY A 668 -29.17 9.86 2.20
N THR A 669 -30.15 9.99 3.09
CA THR A 669 -31.14 11.09 3.03
C THR A 669 -30.51 12.46 3.17
N ASP A 670 -29.40 12.52 3.90
CA ASP A 670 -28.62 13.74 4.14
C ASP A 670 -27.49 13.92 3.11
N SER A 671 -27.50 13.11 2.05
CA SER A 671 -26.53 13.23 0.97
C SER A 671 -26.56 14.65 0.39
N SER A 672 -25.37 15.17 0.10
CA SER A 672 -25.18 16.43 -0.59
C SER A 672 -25.90 16.43 -1.94
N THR A 673 -26.12 17.65 -2.46
CA THR A 673 -26.70 17.89 -3.79
C THR A 673 -25.87 17.28 -4.92
N CYS A 674 -24.65 16.81 -4.67
CA CYS A 674 -23.77 16.20 -5.65
C CYS A 674 -23.13 14.94 -5.05
N PRO A 675 -23.86 13.82 -4.92
CA PRO A 675 -23.37 12.63 -4.21
C PRO A 675 -22.09 12.07 -4.80
N ILE A 676 -21.93 12.22 -6.10
CA ILE A 676 -20.67 12.07 -6.82
C ILE A 676 -20.29 13.43 -7.39
N LEU A 677 -19.04 13.83 -7.22
CA LEU A 677 -18.54 15.11 -7.71
C LEU A 677 -17.26 14.96 -8.49
N ALA A 678 -17.33 15.26 -9.77
CA ALA A 678 -16.20 15.34 -10.68
C ALA A 678 -15.93 16.83 -10.99
N GLN A 679 -14.74 17.32 -10.66
CA GLN A 679 -14.36 18.72 -10.82
C GLN A 679 -13.02 18.86 -11.52
N ASP A 680 -12.92 19.91 -12.33
CA ASP A 680 -11.67 20.42 -12.85
C ASP A 680 -11.63 21.92 -12.55
N SER A 681 -10.72 22.32 -11.66
CA SER A 681 -10.57 23.70 -11.23
C SER A 681 -10.11 24.61 -12.36
N GLU A 682 -9.39 24.07 -13.36
CA GLU A 682 -8.94 24.82 -14.52
C GLU A 682 -10.02 24.98 -15.60
N ARG A 683 -11.18 24.31 -15.43
CA ARG A 683 -12.35 24.39 -16.32
C ARG A 683 -12.04 24.02 -17.79
N ARG A 684 -11.18 23.02 -18.00
CA ARG A 684 -10.79 22.50 -19.31
C ARG A 684 -11.42 21.15 -19.62
N LEU A 685 -11.52 20.27 -18.63
CA LEU A 685 -11.98 18.90 -18.78
C LEU A 685 -13.51 18.81 -18.77
N ILE A 686 -14.06 17.89 -19.56
CA ILE A 686 -15.49 17.70 -19.73
C ILE A 686 -15.82 16.23 -19.98
N GLY A 687 -16.93 15.76 -19.39
CA GLY A 687 -17.49 14.43 -19.68
C GLY A 687 -16.45 13.32 -19.48
N ALA A 688 -16.26 12.49 -20.51
CA ALA A 688 -15.25 11.41 -20.53
C ALA A 688 -13.80 11.92 -20.45
N GLY A 689 -13.53 13.15 -20.88
CA GLY A 689 -12.19 13.73 -20.92
C GLY A 689 -11.57 14.00 -19.55
N LEU A 690 -12.31 13.76 -18.46
CA LEU A 690 -11.80 13.81 -17.09
C LEU A 690 -10.94 12.58 -16.72
N GLY A 691 -10.95 11.51 -17.53
CA GLY A 691 -10.18 10.30 -17.24
C GLY A 691 -10.82 9.40 -16.18
N VAL A 692 -12.13 9.51 -15.95
CA VAL A 692 -12.87 8.68 -14.99
C VAL A 692 -13.91 7.82 -15.72
N ALA A 693 -13.69 6.50 -15.71
CA ALA A 693 -14.55 5.49 -16.30
C ALA A 693 -15.33 4.74 -15.22
N MET A 694 -16.62 5.05 -15.09
CA MET A 694 -17.53 4.37 -14.17
C MET A 694 -18.43 3.40 -14.95
N ASP A 695 -18.60 2.17 -14.48
CA ASP A 695 -19.54 1.22 -15.07
C ASP A 695 -19.90 0.06 -14.15
N SER A 696 -20.97 -0.68 -14.43
CA SER A 696 -21.34 -1.90 -13.68
C SER A 696 -21.57 -1.68 -12.17
N ASN A 697 -21.89 -0.45 -11.75
CA ASN A 697 -22.14 -0.11 -10.34
C ASN A 697 -23.62 -0.26 -9.98
N VAL A 698 -23.89 -0.52 -8.70
CA VAL A 698 -25.24 -0.58 -8.14
C VAL A 698 -25.46 0.65 -7.27
N TYR A 699 -26.30 1.55 -7.73
CA TYR A 699 -26.67 2.76 -7.01
C TYR A 699 -27.97 2.56 -6.25
N TYR A 700 -28.13 3.27 -5.14
CA TYR A 700 -29.40 3.42 -4.45
C TYR A 700 -29.65 4.87 -4.04
N ARG A 701 -30.91 5.30 -4.19
CA ARG A 701 -31.45 6.52 -3.58
C ARG A 701 -32.89 6.28 -3.14
N ARG A 702 -33.39 7.00 -2.14
CA ARG A 702 -34.76 6.79 -1.63
C ARG A 702 -35.82 7.07 -2.71
N ASP A 703 -35.70 8.21 -3.37
CA ASP A 703 -36.63 8.71 -4.39
C ASP A 703 -35.89 9.66 -5.34
N SER A 704 -36.58 10.18 -6.36
CA SER A 704 -35.97 11.07 -7.36
C SER A 704 -35.54 12.44 -6.83
N ALA A 705 -35.86 12.80 -5.59
CA ALA A 705 -35.48 14.06 -4.95
C ALA A 705 -34.42 13.88 -3.85
N THR A 706 -34.15 12.64 -3.42
CA THR A 706 -33.35 12.33 -2.23
C THR A 706 -32.19 11.38 -2.54
N PRO A 707 -31.06 11.89 -3.06
CA PRO A 707 -30.85 13.23 -3.61
C PRO A 707 -31.32 13.34 -5.07
N ALA A 708 -31.64 14.56 -5.50
CA ALA A 708 -32.16 14.83 -6.85
C ALA A 708 -31.14 14.53 -7.96
N ASN A 709 -29.87 14.87 -7.70
CA ASN A 709 -28.79 14.57 -8.62
C ASN A 709 -28.20 13.20 -8.31
N LEU A 710 -27.89 12.43 -9.36
CA LEU A 710 -27.06 11.24 -9.28
C LEU A 710 -25.58 11.65 -9.11
N ALA A 711 -25.14 12.64 -9.88
CA ALA A 711 -23.78 13.15 -9.89
C ALA A 711 -23.73 14.62 -10.33
N CYS A 712 -22.61 15.27 -10.07
CA CYS A 712 -22.25 16.56 -10.63
C CYS A 712 -20.88 16.41 -11.30
N TRP A 713 -20.76 16.85 -12.55
CA TRP A 713 -19.63 16.48 -13.40
C TRP A 713 -19.00 17.70 -14.07
N ALA A 714 -17.69 17.62 -14.32
CA ALA A 714 -16.94 18.68 -14.99
C ALA A 714 -17.51 18.97 -16.40
N ASN A 715 -17.67 20.25 -16.71
CA ASN A 715 -18.33 20.76 -17.92
C ASN A 715 -17.50 21.86 -18.61
N GLY A 716 -16.17 21.74 -18.57
CA GLY A 716 -15.25 22.72 -19.12
C GLY A 716 -15.52 24.13 -18.59
N ALA A 717 -15.51 25.12 -19.50
CA ALA A 717 -15.70 26.53 -19.18
C ALA A 717 -17.03 26.84 -18.46
N ASN A 718 -18.05 25.99 -18.65
CA ASN A 718 -19.37 26.11 -18.01
C ASN A 718 -19.38 25.63 -16.54
N GLY A 719 -18.24 25.23 -15.99
CA GLY A 719 -18.10 24.80 -14.60
C GLY A 719 -18.55 23.36 -14.39
N THR A 720 -19.53 23.14 -13.52
CA THR A 720 -20.02 21.80 -13.15
C THR A 720 -21.47 21.63 -13.59
N LYS A 721 -21.76 20.52 -14.30
CA LYS A 721 -23.10 20.14 -14.74
C LYS A 721 -23.72 19.15 -13.75
N SER A 722 -24.92 19.45 -13.27
CA SER A 722 -25.74 18.51 -12.50
C SER A 722 -26.35 17.45 -13.42
N VAL A 723 -26.31 16.19 -12.98
CA VAL A 723 -26.82 15.02 -13.72
C VAL A 723 -27.76 14.25 -12.80
N LYS A 724 -29.02 14.04 -13.20
CA LYS A 724 -30.09 13.51 -12.34
C LYS A 724 -30.35 12.02 -12.48
N THR A 725 -30.02 11.44 -13.62
CA THR A 725 -30.35 10.06 -13.97
C THR A 725 -29.18 9.35 -14.62
N LEU A 726 -29.20 8.01 -14.61
CA LEU A 726 -28.19 7.20 -15.30
C LEU A 726 -28.16 7.49 -16.81
N PRO A 727 -29.30 7.57 -17.54
CA PRO A 727 -29.28 7.95 -18.95
C PRO A 727 -28.63 9.32 -19.23
N GLU A 728 -28.87 10.32 -18.38
CA GLU A 728 -28.19 11.62 -18.51
C GLU A 728 -26.68 11.52 -18.29
N LEU A 729 -26.25 10.72 -17.30
CA LEU A 729 -24.83 10.49 -17.03
C LEU A 729 -24.16 9.81 -18.21
N THR A 730 -24.77 8.74 -18.72
CA THR A 730 -24.29 8.00 -19.89
C THR A 730 -24.24 8.88 -21.13
N ALA A 731 -25.28 9.69 -21.39
CA ALA A 731 -25.29 10.59 -22.54
C ALA A 731 -24.19 11.65 -22.45
N PHE A 732 -23.88 12.14 -21.25
CA PHE A 732 -22.90 13.21 -21.05
C PHE A 732 -21.45 12.71 -20.97
N THR A 733 -21.22 11.54 -20.38
CA THR A 733 -19.88 11.05 -20.04
C THR A 733 -19.52 9.74 -20.75
N GLY A 734 -20.50 9.01 -21.26
CA GLY A 734 -20.32 7.63 -21.72
C GLY A 734 -20.32 6.59 -20.60
N ASN A 735 -20.31 7.00 -19.33
CA ASN A 735 -20.23 6.11 -18.17
C ASN A 735 -21.55 5.40 -17.83
N ASP A 736 -21.44 4.37 -17.00
CA ASP A 736 -22.52 3.69 -16.29
C ASP A 736 -23.59 3.05 -17.19
N ARG A 737 -23.20 2.64 -18.41
CA ARG A 737 -24.07 1.95 -19.38
C ARG A 737 -24.63 0.64 -18.83
N ASN A 738 -23.84 -0.06 -18.03
CA ASN A 738 -24.17 -1.35 -17.44
C ASN A 738 -24.55 -1.26 -15.96
N SER A 739 -24.63 -0.04 -15.42
CA SER A 739 -24.98 0.21 -14.03
C SER A 739 -26.49 0.22 -13.82
N ALA A 740 -26.92 0.10 -12.57
CA ALA A 740 -28.32 0.15 -12.21
C ALA A 740 -28.58 1.04 -11.00
N LEU A 741 -29.73 1.72 -11.01
CA LEU A 741 -30.21 2.55 -9.91
C LEU A 741 -31.44 1.90 -9.27
N TRP A 742 -31.37 1.68 -7.97
CA TRP A 742 -32.47 1.27 -7.13
C TRP A 742 -33.13 2.48 -6.46
N THR A 743 -34.46 2.48 -6.44
CA THR A 743 -35.29 3.49 -5.76
C THR A 743 -36.28 2.83 -4.83
N GLY A 744 -36.64 3.49 -3.72
CA GLY A 744 -37.57 2.98 -2.73
C GLY A 744 -36.85 2.41 -1.50
N THR A 745 -36.92 1.09 -1.29
CA THR A 745 -36.41 0.44 -0.08
C THR A 745 -34.88 0.37 -0.04
N PRO A 746 -34.22 0.75 1.09
CA PRO A 746 -32.76 0.66 1.26
C PRO A 746 -32.17 -0.69 0.90
N ILE A 747 -31.16 -0.69 0.03
CA ILE A 747 -30.47 -1.91 -0.44
C ILE A 747 -29.40 -2.44 0.52
N LEU A 748 -29.10 -1.68 1.58
CA LEU A 748 -28.21 -2.07 2.66
C LEU A 748 -29.03 -2.33 3.94
N SER A 749 -28.63 -3.33 4.72
CA SER A 749 -29.10 -3.52 6.09
C SER A 749 -28.51 -2.44 7.03
N SER A 750 -28.99 -2.39 8.27
CA SER A 750 -28.39 -1.56 9.33
C SER A 750 -26.95 -1.94 9.65
N SER A 751 -26.53 -3.17 9.32
CA SER A 751 -25.15 -3.66 9.42
C SER A 751 -24.34 -3.44 8.15
N LEU A 752 -24.80 -2.56 7.24
CA LEU A 752 -24.17 -2.25 5.95
C LEU A 752 -23.96 -3.46 5.03
N THR A 753 -24.73 -4.52 5.25
CA THR A 753 -24.70 -5.70 4.39
C THR A 753 -25.63 -5.50 3.20
N VAL A 754 -25.17 -5.84 2.00
CA VAL A 754 -26.02 -5.79 0.79
C VAL A 754 -27.14 -6.81 0.92
N ARG A 755 -28.38 -6.38 0.69
CA ARG A 755 -29.58 -7.22 0.79
C ARG A 755 -29.50 -8.39 -0.21
N SER A 756 -29.99 -9.57 0.19
CA SER A 756 -29.80 -10.82 -0.57
C SER A 756 -30.44 -10.81 -1.97
N ASP A 757 -31.59 -10.16 -2.14
CA ASP A 757 -32.25 -9.98 -3.44
C ASP A 757 -31.44 -9.09 -4.39
N VAL A 758 -30.74 -8.08 -3.85
CA VAL A 758 -29.85 -7.20 -4.62
C VAL A 758 -28.58 -7.95 -5.02
N LEU A 759 -28.05 -8.83 -4.15
CA LEU A 759 -26.96 -9.72 -4.52
C LEU A 759 -27.36 -10.71 -5.62
N ALA A 760 -28.57 -11.28 -5.53
CA ALA A 760 -29.07 -12.26 -6.49
C ALA A 760 -29.42 -11.62 -7.85
N SER A 761 -29.96 -10.41 -7.83
CA SER A 761 -30.38 -9.68 -9.03
C SER A 761 -30.02 -8.20 -8.92
N PRO A 762 -28.74 -7.82 -9.10
CA PRO A 762 -28.27 -6.44 -8.90
C PRO A 762 -28.86 -5.43 -9.88
N ARG A 763 -29.53 -5.90 -10.95
CA ARG A 763 -29.99 -5.14 -12.13
C ARG A 763 -28.86 -4.56 -12.99
N ALA A 764 -27.69 -4.33 -12.43
CA ALA A 764 -26.47 -3.98 -13.15
C ALA A 764 -25.87 -5.22 -13.84
N ALA A 765 -25.30 -5.05 -15.03
CA ALA A 765 -24.51 -6.09 -15.68
C ALA A 765 -23.07 -6.04 -15.16
N LEU A 766 -22.79 -6.86 -14.15
CA LEU A 766 -21.51 -6.84 -13.43
C LEU A 766 -20.31 -7.24 -14.31
N ALA A 767 -19.19 -6.56 -14.10
CA ALA A 767 -17.90 -6.84 -14.73
C ALA A 767 -17.18 -7.97 -13.98
N GLY A 768 -16.43 -8.81 -14.70
CA GLY A 768 -15.53 -9.76 -14.06
C GLY A 768 -14.33 -9.04 -13.46
N LEU A 769 -13.96 -9.38 -12.23
CA LEU A 769 -12.82 -8.76 -11.56
C LEU A 769 -11.50 -8.96 -12.35
N PRO A 770 -10.71 -7.90 -12.56
CA PRO A 770 -9.34 -7.99 -13.04
C PRO A 770 -8.48 -8.85 -12.12
N SER A 771 -7.43 -9.47 -12.65
CA SER A 771 -6.61 -10.44 -11.90
C SER A 771 -5.87 -9.83 -10.71
N ASP A 772 -5.38 -8.61 -10.86
CA ASP A 772 -4.67 -7.83 -9.84
C ASP A 772 -5.62 -7.35 -8.72
N VAL A 773 -6.81 -6.87 -9.07
CA VAL A 773 -7.84 -6.52 -8.09
C VAL A 773 -8.31 -7.77 -7.34
N ALA A 774 -8.60 -8.87 -8.07
CA ALA A 774 -9.04 -10.13 -7.49
C ALA A 774 -8.00 -10.71 -6.52
N ALA A 775 -6.72 -10.70 -6.91
CA ALA A 775 -5.62 -11.12 -6.05
C ALA A 775 -5.48 -10.24 -4.80
N SER A 776 -5.73 -8.93 -4.92
CA SER A 776 -5.62 -8.00 -3.80
C SER A 776 -6.69 -8.19 -2.73
N ILE A 777 -7.82 -8.83 -3.06
CA ILE A 777 -8.93 -9.10 -2.11
C ILE A 777 -9.16 -10.60 -1.88
N GLY A 778 -8.25 -11.46 -2.33
CA GLY A 778 -8.30 -12.91 -2.07
C GLY A 778 -9.43 -13.67 -2.79
N VAL A 779 -9.86 -13.21 -3.97
CA VAL A 779 -10.92 -13.86 -4.77
C VAL A 779 -10.41 -14.27 -6.16
N ALA A 780 -11.18 -15.12 -6.86
CA ALA A 780 -10.81 -15.55 -8.21
C ALA A 780 -11.02 -14.43 -9.25
N ALA A 781 -10.08 -14.30 -10.20
CA ALA A 781 -10.24 -13.40 -11.34
C ALA A 781 -11.51 -13.74 -12.14
N GLY A 782 -12.18 -12.73 -12.68
CA GLY A 782 -13.44 -12.87 -13.41
C GLY A 782 -14.68 -13.02 -12.51
N THR A 783 -14.51 -13.15 -11.18
CA THR A 783 -15.64 -13.18 -10.24
C THR A 783 -16.49 -11.92 -10.37
N LYS A 784 -17.81 -12.09 -10.30
CA LYS A 784 -18.81 -11.03 -10.41
C LYS A 784 -19.65 -10.97 -9.14
N ARG A 785 -19.64 -9.82 -8.47
CA ARG A 785 -20.46 -9.54 -7.28
C ARG A 785 -20.63 -8.03 -7.16
N PRO A 786 -21.76 -7.50 -6.66
CA PRO A 786 -21.86 -6.09 -6.31
C PRO A 786 -21.39 -5.87 -4.87
N GLY A 787 -20.63 -4.80 -4.64
CA GLY A 787 -20.16 -4.40 -3.32
C GLY A 787 -19.12 -5.35 -2.73
N ALA A 788 -18.85 -5.16 -1.44
CA ALA A 788 -17.83 -5.90 -0.71
C ALA A 788 -18.14 -7.40 -0.60
N PHE A 789 -17.09 -8.20 -0.67
CA PHE A 789 -17.01 -9.61 -0.32
C PHE A 789 -16.85 -9.79 1.19
N SER A 790 -15.94 -9.02 1.80
CA SER A 790 -15.64 -9.11 3.21
C SER A 790 -16.79 -8.57 4.07
N PRO A 791 -17.04 -9.14 5.27
CA PRO A 791 -18.00 -8.56 6.20
C PRO A 791 -17.50 -7.21 6.74
N VAL A 792 -18.42 -6.40 7.26
CA VAL A 792 -18.05 -5.24 8.07
C VAL A 792 -17.29 -5.71 9.30
N LEU A 793 -16.15 -5.09 9.58
CA LEU A 793 -15.30 -5.48 10.70
C LEU A 793 -15.86 -4.93 12.02
N GLY A 794 -15.95 -5.81 13.01
CA GLY A 794 -16.24 -5.47 14.41
C GLY A 794 -14.97 -5.29 15.23
N ARG A 795 -15.05 -4.51 16.31
CA ARG A 795 -13.97 -4.38 17.31
C ARG A 795 -13.94 -5.59 18.22
#